data_AF-A0A8B7Z0Q2-F1
#
_entry.id   AF-A0A8B7Z0Q2-F1
#
_cell.length_a   1.000
_cell.length_b   1.000
_cell.length_c   1.000
_cell.angle_alpha   90.00
_cell.angle_beta   90.00
_cell.angle_gamma   90.00
#
_symmetry.space_group_name_H-M   'P 1'
#
loop_
_entity.id
_entity.type
_entity.pdbx_description
1 polymer ?
#
loop_
_entity_poly.entity_id
_entity_poly.type
_entity_poly.pdbx_seq_one_letter_code
_entity_poly.pdbx_strand_id
1 'polypeptide(L)'
;MPTECVPMGQCGTRYPMWMSGRLPADGKIAVVEGCINTEDDGCCNEKFKIVVRNCGDYYVYHLPALPRCVRPAAYCTERGQWMMVFKAVSGVQPDPYALWMSRESLNENVPEAARIGSGFRGHFKSQLVQEWNSMNAAEVRLSLYEAGAEVLRVVFDGSGIDKTSWFNLDRIVSSPYRDLGVDKSDLPDIQIMTTSQNYRFVMSRSARSDCQNANGWLLVVASAGECNWDRTGDFPVFKYSRSGSATLWDSENDQVGEADELVIYMRTEEEPVCKERSYQVLREQARGPGGLNILNNVDDSRLQPGWYRFTSPTGEELSHYCRELNSCGAQYSIWLLDAPRTEPGETVKGTMCINKDEPGCCNEQIKVLIRNCGSFFIYRLPQLKSMGWRTAGYCTGFNEWNLVLRGVSSSRYSAGNLYELWASHESWNADRDSAQITAPWFPEHFKSSLVEDWDRLHVQQVRLSLYKYDFDTGNHTEVRRFIFDGRGSDRFSWFSPERIMETPYKDMKINTTYSQFSLGSSHSRQFVINKMEIEAESCPGSSGWLAVIHNSDDCLWQGNAFTNFVYSGQDAAVNWDEGPVETADVLAVFVRSPLLHNPCREGRYTVITDTRRSADILRYSGRGSVDDRSLQPGWYRMTDDKGAKLNIATSCVEVDYCGTHYPIWINDKLPETPGERKPLTGCINTEEDGCCNQKIILGAIHCGDYILFGLDQVPSILGNDEPAAYCTEADQWELVFKMRDGFLGPLWGVPPSSINTDIPLARQLDNEFLGNYKTSRASWLSSQSINKVKLAIYKDGKERITLIFDGESASDRSWFSDYRLIFSPWTDLSNRSTHAIFLMEGEQMLTEYGTRRWLITKEHIPCSEDSEGWLMVITDPGRRSPCDLRKPRSILYSNTTTAENWSSGSLERGDFMAIFVSSSSDPRRQCRCGEN
;
A
#
# COMPACT_ATOMS: atom_id res chain seq x y z
N MET A 1 -3.66 -15.16 34.13
CA MET A 1 -2.49 -14.25 33.98
C MET A 1 -1.86 -14.62 32.65
N PRO A 2 -1.55 -13.66 31.75
CA PRO A 2 -1.15 -13.98 30.38
C PRO A 2 0.09 -14.88 30.36
N THR A 3 0.05 -15.88 29.48
CA THR A 3 1.12 -16.86 29.25
C THR A 3 2.03 -16.50 28.08
N GLU A 4 1.78 -15.34 27.48
CA GLU A 4 2.47 -14.78 26.32
C GLU A 4 2.97 -13.35 26.62
N CYS A 5 3.93 -12.89 25.82
CA CYS A 5 4.63 -11.63 26.09
C CYS A 5 3.70 -10.43 26.17
N VAL A 6 3.90 -9.63 27.22
CA VAL A 6 3.19 -8.36 27.42
C VAL A 6 4.17 -7.19 27.16
N PRO A 7 3.92 -6.35 26.14
CA PRO A 7 4.76 -5.18 25.83
C PRO A 7 4.79 -4.14 26.96
N MET A 8 5.90 -3.39 27.10
CA MET A 8 6.06 -2.32 28.09
C MET A 8 4.88 -1.32 28.04
N GLY A 9 4.40 -0.86 29.21
CA GLY A 9 3.27 0.08 29.31
C GLY A 9 1.87 -0.55 29.18
N GLN A 10 1.75 -1.87 29.18
CA GLN A 10 0.47 -2.59 29.12
C GLN A 10 -0.01 -3.03 30.51
N CYS A 11 -1.26 -3.52 30.59
CA CYS A 11 -1.91 -4.03 31.81
C CYS A 11 -1.92 -3.06 33.00
N GLY A 12 -1.87 -1.75 32.72
CA GLY A 12 -1.98 -0.67 33.70
C GLY A 12 -0.72 -0.43 34.52
N THR A 13 0.45 -0.78 33.99
CA THR A 13 1.73 -0.57 34.65
C THR A 13 2.84 -0.30 33.64
N ARG A 14 3.94 0.36 34.06
CA ARG A 14 5.07 0.63 33.16
C ARG A 14 5.83 -0.66 32.86
N TYR A 15 6.00 -1.50 33.88
CA TYR A 15 6.78 -2.74 33.81
C TYR A 15 5.87 -3.97 34.01
N PRO A 16 5.19 -4.44 32.95
CA PRO A 16 4.23 -5.52 33.06
C PRO A 16 4.91 -6.85 33.37
N MET A 17 4.27 -7.61 34.27
CA MET A 17 4.73 -8.93 34.66
C MET A 17 3.75 -10.00 34.16
N TRP A 18 4.28 -11.02 33.47
CA TRP A 18 3.51 -12.07 32.81
C TRP A 18 4.15 -13.44 33.03
N MET A 19 3.47 -14.55 32.69
CA MET A 19 4.02 -15.91 32.84
C MET A 19 4.58 -16.41 31.52
N SER A 20 5.81 -16.92 31.52
CA SER A 20 6.38 -17.58 30.36
C SER A 20 6.23 -19.10 30.50
N GLY A 21 5.40 -19.69 29.64
CA GLY A 21 5.23 -21.14 29.53
C GLY A 21 3.78 -21.64 29.69
N ARG A 22 3.62 -22.97 29.73
CA ARG A 22 2.31 -23.65 29.80
C ARG A 22 1.87 -23.85 31.26
N LEU A 23 0.57 -23.64 31.50
CA LEU A 23 -0.06 -23.85 32.81
C LEU A 23 -0.12 -25.34 33.21
N PRO A 24 -0.15 -25.67 34.52
CA PRO A 24 -0.26 -27.05 35.00
C PRO A 24 -1.57 -27.70 34.58
N ALA A 25 -1.53 -29.02 34.35
CA ALA A 25 -2.72 -29.84 34.14
C ALA A 25 -3.63 -29.85 35.38
N ASP A 26 -4.90 -30.23 35.19
CA ASP A 26 -5.90 -30.23 36.25
C ASP A 26 -5.46 -30.99 37.51
N GLY A 27 -5.73 -30.40 38.68
CA GLY A 27 -5.33 -30.89 40.00
C GLY A 27 -3.83 -30.84 40.31
N LYS A 28 -2.99 -30.30 39.42
CA LYS A 28 -1.53 -30.22 39.62
C LYS A 28 -1.07 -28.84 40.08
N ILE A 29 0.06 -28.84 40.79
CA ILE A 29 0.83 -27.65 41.15
C ILE A 29 2.09 -27.64 40.29
N ALA A 30 2.42 -26.51 39.68
CA ALA A 30 3.67 -26.29 38.97
C ALA A 30 4.31 -24.97 39.37
N VAL A 31 5.64 -24.93 39.30
CA VAL A 31 6.38 -23.67 39.35
C VAL A 31 6.62 -23.21 37.92
N VAL A 32 6.05 -22.06 37.58
CA VAL A 32 6.07 -21.46 36.24
C VAL A 32 7.02 -20.27 36.26
N GLU A 33 7.66 -19.99 35.12
CA GLU A 33 8.53 -18.82 34.99
C GLU A 33 7.67 -17.56 34.83
N GLY A 34 7.95 -16.54 35.64
CA GLY A 34 7.43 -15.20 35.48
C GLY A 34 8.45 -14.30 34.80
N CYS A 35 7.98 -13.37 33.99
CA CYS A 35 8.77 -12.44 33.19
C CYS A 35 8.36 -11.00 33.49
N ILE A 36 9.33 -10.09 33.53
CA ILE A 36 9.12 -8.64 33.62
C ILE A 36 9.66 -8.01 32.34
N ASN A 37 8.86 -7.15 31.72
CA ASN A 37 9.30 -6.31 30.62
C ASN A 37 9.81 -4.97 31.18
N THR A 38 11.13 -4.71 31.07
CA THR A 38 11.78 -3.50 31.62
C THR A 38 12.39 -2.57 30.57
N GLU A 39 12.37 -2.93 29.28
CA GLU A 39 13.02 -2.18 28.19
C GLU A 39 12.10 -2.08 26.97
N ASP A 40 12.22 -1.01 26.17
CA ASP A 40 11.35 -0.73 25.02
C ASP A 40 11.49 -1.75 23.85
N ASP A 41 12.57 -2.54 23.83
CA ASP A 41 12.92 -3.57 22.85
C ASP A 41 12.90 -5.00 23.42
N GLY A 42 12.59 -5.16 24.71
CA GLY A 42 12.59 -6.45 25.41
C GLY A 42 11.19 -7.04 25.67
N CYS A 43 11.12 -8.36 25.88
CA CYS A 43 9.89 -9.08 26.26
C CYS A 43 9.94 -9.70 27.66
N CYS A 44 11.12 -10.16 28.10
CA CYS A 44 11.35 -10.80 29.40
C CYS A 44 12.79 -10.55 29.85
N ASN A 45 13.03 -9.32 30.30
CA ASN A 45 14.35 -8.81 30.67
C ASN A 45 14.72 -9.28 32.08
N GLU A 46 13.75 -9.40 32.97
CA GLU A 46 13.91 -10.06 34.28
C GLU A 46 13.00 -11.27 34.43
N LYS A 47 13.49 -12.28 35.16
CA LYS A 47 12.80 -13.55 35.38
C LYS A 47 12.62 -13.84 36.86
N PHE A 48 11.49 -14.43 37.23
CA PHE A 48 11.19 -14.87 38.58
C PHE A 48 10.36 -16.16 38.55
N LYS A 49 10.03 -16.72 39.71
CA LYS A 49 9.25 -17.97 39.80
C LYS A 49 7.88 -17.70 40.43
N ILE A 50 6.84 -18.25 39.81
CA ILE A 50 5.44 -18.21 40.28
C ILE A 50 5.01 -19.64 40.55
N VAL A 51 4.39 -19.92 41.70
CA VAL A 51 3.77 -21.23 41.92
C VAL A 51 2.31 -21.14 41.52
N VAL A 52 1.87 -22.06 40.65
CA VAL A 52 0.51 -22.12 40.13
C VAL A 52 -0.11 -23.46 40.47
N ARG A 53 -1.34 -23.45 40.99
CA ARG A 53 -2.17 -24.64 41.16
C ARG A 53 -3.36 -24.56 40.22
N ASN A 54 -3.59 -25.61 39.45
CA ASN A 54 -4.83 -25.79 38.70
C ASN A 54 -5.88 -26.46 39.61
N CYS A 55 -7.00 -25.79 39.84
CA CYS A 55 -8.13 -26.30 40.63
C CYS A 55 -9.29 -26.83 39.77
N GLY A 56 -9.12 -26.85 38.44
CA GLY A 56 -10.12 -27.28 37.46
C GLY A 56 -10.80 -26.08 36.81
N ASP A 57 -11.64 -25.38 37.58
CA ASP A 57 -12.42 -24.21 37.15
C ASP A 57 -11.69 -22.87 37.33
N TYR A 58 -10.63 -22.82 38.15
CA TYR A 58 -9.76 -21.66 38.32
C TYR A 58 -8.32 -22.05 38.64
N TYR A 59 -7.42 -21.06 38.55
CA TYR A 59 -6.03 -21.19 38.96
C TYR A 59 -5.77 -20.38 40.23
N VAL A 60 -4.94 -20.93 41.12
CA VAL A 60 -4.44 -20.23 42.30
C VAL A 60 -2.96 -19.94 42.11
N TYR A 61 -2.58 -18.67 42.28
CA TYR A 61 -1.22 -18.19 42.08
C TYR A 61 -0.59 -17.78 43.42
N HIS A 62 0.61 -18.29 43.71
CA HIS A 62 1.46 -17.79 44.78
C HIS A 62 2.53 -16.88 44.14
N LEU A 63 2.22 -15.59 44.12
CA LEU A 63 3.03 -14.56 43.46
C LEU A 63 4.10 -14.02 44.42
N PRO A 64 5.36 -13.87 43.99
CA PRO A 64 6.39 -13.23 44.80
C PRO A 64 6.12 -11.73 44.98
N ALA A 65 6.73 -11.14 46.01
CA ALA A 65 6.69 -9.69 46.20
C ALA A 65 7.42 -8.97 45.04
N LEU A 66 6.87 -7.83 44.61
CA LEU A 66 7.41 -7.06 43.49
C LEU A 66 8.82 -6.51 43.80
N PRO A 67 9.77 -6.58 42.84
CA PRO A 67 11.10 -6.00 43.02
C PRO A 67 11.02 -4.51 43.35
N ARG A 68 11.74 -4.06 44.40
CA ARG A 68 11.64 -2.67 44.87
C ARG A 68 12.13 -1.62 43.86
N CYS A 69 12.99 -2.01 42.92
CA CYS A 69 13.65 -1.12 41.97
C CYS A 69 12.91 -0.94 40.64
N VAL A 70 11.82 -1.69 40.41
CA VAL A 70 11.05 -1.68 39.15
C VAL A 70 9.66 -1.14 39.46
N ARG A 71 9.43 0.18 39.29
CA ARG A 71 8.15 0.84 39.60
C ARG A 71 7.73 1.86 38.54
N PRO A 72 6.44 1.91 38.17
CA PRO A 72 5.37 0.99 38.58
C PRO A 72 5.47 -0.37 37.84
N ALA A 73 5.41 -1.48 38.58
CA ALA A 73 5.34 -2.85 38.06
C ALA A 73 4.10 -3.55 38.62
N ALA A 74 3.44 -4.39 37.82
CA ALA A 74 2.24 -5.13 38.24
C ALA A 74 2.11 -6.45 37.48
N TYR A 75 1.47 -7.42 38.12
CA TYR A 75 1.07 -8.67 37.51
C TYR A 75 -0.11 -8.46 36.58
N CYS A 76 0.06 -8.78 35.30
CA CYS A 76 -1.03 -8.71 34.33
C CYS A 76 -2.04 -9.83 34.56
N THR A 77 -3.32 -9.58 34.31
CA THR A 77 -4.37 -10.61 34.29
C THR A 77 -4.85 -10.85 32.86
N GLU A 78 -5.57 -11.95 32.64
CA GLU A 78 -6.16 -12.23 31.32
C GLU A 78 -7.33 -11.28 31.01
N ARG A 79 -7.60 -11.15 29.71
CA ARG A 79 -8.50 -10.15 29.10
C ARG A 79 -9.95 -10.24 29.65
N GLY A 80 -10.63 -9.10 29.76
CA GLY A 80 -12.08 -9.03 29.99
C GLY A 80 -12.58 -8.91 31.45
N GLN A 81 -11.72 -8.77 32.45
CA GLN A 81 -12.14 -8.55 33.84
C GLN A 81 -12.34 -7.06 34.18
N TRP A 82 -13.35 -6.75 34.99
CA TRP A 82 -13.61 -5.40 35.50
C TRP A 82 -12.46 -4.91 36.38
N MET A 83 -11.74 -3.89 35.93
CA MET A 83 -10.65 -3.26 36.67
C MET A 83 -11.21 -2.17 37.57
N MET A 84 -10.94 -2.22 38.88
CA MET A 84 -11.29 -1.12 39.79
C MET A 84 -10.36 0.06 39.51
N VAL A 85 -10.93 1.19 39.10
CA VAL A 85 -10.15 2.42 38.83
C VAL A 85 -10.34 3.48 39.91
N PHE A 86 -11.43 3.38 40.69
CA PHE A 86 -11.73 4.32 41.78
C PHE A 86 -12.62 3.70 42.84
N LYS A 87 -12.38 4.06 44.11
CA LYS A 87 -13.20 3.71 45.27
C LYS A 87 -13.29 4.92 46.21
N ALA A 88 -14.49 5.36 46.52
CA ALA A 88 -14.79 6.32 47.58
C ALA A 88 -15.42 5.59 48.77
N VAL A 89 -15.15 6.09 49.98
CA VAL A 89 -15.60 5.51 51.26
C VAL A 89 -16.43 6.55 51.99
N SER A 90 -17.58 6.16 52.55
CA SER A 90 -18.45 7.11 53.25
C SER A 90 -17.75 7.70 54.48
N GLY A 91 -17.99 8.98 54.77
CA GLY A 91 -17.40 9.68 55.93
C GLY A 91 -15.89 9.90 55.87
N VAL A 92 -15.27 9.79 54.68
CA VAL A 92 -13.83 9.98 54.48
C VAL A 92 -13.59 11.14 53.51
N GLN A 93 -12.68 12.06 53.89
CA GLN A 93 -12.19 13.14 53.04
C GLN A 93 -11.00 12.67 52.17
N PRO A 94 -10.70 13.31 51.01
CA PRO A 94 -11.35 14.49 50.44
C PRO A 94 -12.59 14.15 49.58
N ASP A 95 -13.33 15.18 49.16
CA ASP A 95 -14.44 15.06 48.21
C ASP A 95 -14.18 14.06 47.05
N PRO A 96 -15.07 13.08 46.82
CA PRO A 96 -14.85 12.04 45.82
C PRO A 96 -14.67 12.54 44.38
N TYR A 97 -15.37 13.59 43.97
CA TYR A 97 -15.28 14.11 42.61
C TYR A 97 -14.06 15.00 42.42
N ALA A 98 -13.71 15.80 43.43
CA ALA A 98 -12.45 16.53 43.43
C ALA A 98 -11.27 15.55 43.33
N LEU A 99 -11.34 14.42 44.04
CA LEU A 99 -10.37 13.34 43.90
C LEU A 99 -10.41 12.71 42.50
N TRP A 100 -11.59 12.38 41.96
CA TRP A 100 -11.73 11.86 40.59
C TRP A 100 -11.07 12.77 39.54
N MET A 101 -11.29 14.08 39.67
CA MET A 101 -10.82 15.10 38.75
C MET A 101 -9.35 15.49 38.95
N SER A 102 -8.77 15.26 40.13
CA SER A 102 -7.37 15.57 40.41
C SER A 102 -6.42 14.84 39.45
N ARG A 103 -5.17 15.30 39.33
CA ARG A 103 -4.15 14.64 38.49
C ARG A 103 -3.47 13.47 39.20
N GLU A 104 -3.44 13.50 40.52
CA GLU A 104 -2.74 12.50 41.33
C GLU A 104 -3.56 11.20 41.46
N SER A 105 -2.85 10.07 41.56
CA SER A 105 -3.40 8.82 42.07
C SER A 105 -3.39 8.80 43.60
N LEU A 106 -4.13 7.86 44.20
CA LEU A 106 -4.25 7.75 45.66
C LEU A 106 -4.32 6.28 46.10
N ASN A 107 -3.47 5.92 47.07
CA ASN A 107 -3.45 4.61 47.73
C ASN A 107 -3.25 3.40 46.78
N GLU A 108 -2.61 3.58 45.62
CA GLU A 108 -2.34 2.47 44.69
C GLU A 108 -1.46 1.36 45.28
N ASN A 109 -0.53 1.74 46.14
CA ASN A 109 0.39 0.80 46.78
C ASN A 109 -0.20 0.16 48.06
N VAL A 110 -1.50 0.35 48.33
CA VAL A 110 -2.20 -0.15 49.51
C VAL A 110 -3.26 -1.16 49.06
N PRO A 111 -2.97 -2.48 49.08
CA PRO A 111 -3.88 -3.51 48.58
C PRO A 111 -5.27 -3.48 49.23
N GLU A 112 -5.35 -3.14 50.52
CA GLU A 112 -6.59 -3.05 51.28
C GLU A 112 -7.49 -1.91 50.77
N ALA A 113 -6.91 -0.85 50.20
CA ALA A 113 -7.65 0.28 49.63
C ALA A 113 -8.36 -0.11 48.32
N ALA A 114 -7.81 -1.04 47.56
CA ALA A 114 -8.38 -1.57 46.31
C ALA A 114 -9.25 -2.83 46.52
N ARG A 115 -9.64 -3.14 47.76
CA ARG A 115 -10.48 -4.29 48.12
C ARG A 115 -11.81 -3.84 48.73
N ILE A 116 -12.90 -4.46 48.30
CA ILE A 116 -14.26 -4.21 48.82
C ILE A 116 -14.41 -4.83 50.21
N GLY A 117 -15.04 -4.10 51.13
CA GLY A 117 -15.32 -4.60 52.48
C GLY A 117 -14.07 -4.91 53.32
N SER A 118 -12.92 -4.32 52.98
CA SER A 118 -11.66 -4.51 53.73
C SER A 118 -11.63 -3.80 55.08
N GLY A 119 -12.60 -2.90 55.33
CA GLY A 119 -12.59 -2.00 56.49
C GLY A 119 -11.58 -0.86 56.39
N PHE A 120 -10.87 -0.73 55.25
CA PHE A 120 -9.90 0.35 55.04
C PHE A 120 -10.60 1.70 54.90
N ARG A 121 -10.33 2.61 55.85
CA ARG A 121 -10.90 3.96 55.92
C ARG A 121 -10.16 4.99 55.06
N GLY A 122 -10.04 4.71 53.77
CA GLY A 122 -9.40 5.60 52.80
C GLY A 122 -9.91 5.37 51.38
N HIS A 123 -9.95 6.43 50.57
CA HIS A 123 -10.27 6.32 49.15
C HIS A 123 -9.15 5.63 48.37
N PHE A 124 -9.47 5.11 47.19
CA PHE A 124 -8.50 4.61 46.22
C PHE A 124 -8.77 5.25 44.86
N LYS A 125 -7.70 5.64 44.17
CA LYS A 125 -7.77 6.14 42.80
C LYS A 125 -6.54 5.68 42.04
N SER A 126 -6.78 5.00 40.92
CA SER A 126 -5.73 4.56 40.01
C SER A 126 -5.31 5.68 39.04
N GLN A 127 -4.04 5.68 38.65
CA GLN A 127 -3.43 6.49 37.60
C GLN A 127 -4.10 6.23 36.25
N LEU A 128 -4.69 5.04 36.07
CA LEU A 128 -5.51 4.69 34.92
C LEU A 128 -6.64 5.69 34.67
N VAL A 129 -7.14 6.37 35.71
CA VAL A 129 -8.14 7.44 35.56
C VAL A 129 -7.60 8.62 34.76
N GLN A 130 -6.30 8.93 34.83
CA GLN A 130 -5.66 9.98 34.01
C GLN A 130 -5.40 9.53 32.58
N GLU A 131 -5.15 8.24 32.40
CA GLU A 131 -4.81 7.60 31.13
C GLU A 131 -6.07 7.07 30.40
N TRP A 132 -7.24 7.59 30.76
CA TRP A 132 -8.54 7.11 30.28
C TRP A 132 -8.61 6.99 28.75
N ASN A 133 -8.15 8.03 28.04
CA ASN A 133 -8.20 8.09 26.58
C ASN A 133 -7.22 7.11 25.92
N SER A 134 -6.18 6.67 26.62
CA SER A 134 -5.27 5.61 26.14
C SER A 134 -5.76 4.21 26.48
N MET A 135 -6.59 4.05 27.51
CA MET A 135 -7.05 2.74 27.99
C MET A 135 -8.20 2.15 27.17
N ASN A 136 -8.88 2.94 26.35
CA ASN A 136 -9.90 2.45 25.42
C ASN A 136 -11.05 1.72 26.14
N ALA A 137 -11.69 2.43 27.07
CA ALA A 137 -12.79 1.90 27.89
C ALA A 137 -13.96 1.42 27.00
N ALA A 138 -14.37 0.17 27.17
CA ALA A 138 -15.57 -0.41 26.56
C ALA A 138 -16.82 0.02 27.32
N GLU A 139 -16.75 -0.20 28.62
CA GLU A 139 -17.84 -0.06 29.55
C GLU A 139 -17.28 0.44 30.86
N VAL A 140 -18.10 1.25 31.52
CA VAL A 140 -17.82 1.76 32.85
C VAL A 140 -18.93 1.29 33.76
N ARG A 141 -18.59 0.71 34.89
CA ARG A 141 -19.56 0.25 35.89
C ARG A 141 -19.40 1.06 37.15
N LEU A 142 -20.48 1.72 37.58
CA LEU A 142 -20.59 2.30 38.91
C LEU A 142 -21.36 1.33 39.80
N SER A 143 -20.78 0.97 40.94
CA SER A 143 -21.39 0.09 41.92
C SER A 143 -21.35 0.72 43.33
N LEU A 144 -22.37 0.46 44.14
CA LEU A 144 -22.37 0.75 45.57
C LEU A 144 -22.34 -0.54 46.40
N TYR A 145 -21.70 -0.51 47.55
CA TYR A 145 -21.60 -1.64 48.46
C TYR A 145 -21.98 -1.27 49.90
N GLU A 146 -22.79 -2.12 50.54
CA GLU A 146 -23.18 -2.05 51.95
C GLU A 146 -22.71 -3.35 52.64
N ALA A 147 -21.91 -3.25 53.70
CA ALA A 147 -21.30 -4.39 54.38
C ALA A 147 -20.58 -5.38 53.44
N GLY A 148 -20.01 -4.87 52.34
CA GLY A 148 -19.30 -5.65 51.32
C GLY A 148 -20.20 -6.33 50.28
N ALA A 149 -21.52 -6.25 50.38
CA ALA A 149 -22.46 -6.73 49.37
C ALA A 149 -22.77 -5.64 48.33
N GLU A 150 -22.82 -5.99 47.04
CA GLU A 150 -23.18 -5.04 45.97
C GLU A 150 -24.68 -4.74 46.01
N VAL A 151 -25.05 -3.50 46.32
CA VAL A 151 -26.45 -3.07 46.47
C VAL A 151 -26.97 -2.24 45.30
N LEU A 152 -26.06 -1.67 44.49
CA LEU A 152 -26.39 -0.96 43.25
C LEU A 152 -25.34 -1.28 42.20
N ARG A 153 -25.77 -1.47 40.94
CA ARG A 153 -24.91 -1.62 39.76
C ARG A 153 -25.53 -0.89 38.56
N VAL A 154 -24.82 0.06 37.99
CA VAL A 154 -25.20 0.70 36.71
C VAL A 154 -24.03 0.59 35.74
N VAL A 155 -24.30 0.17 34.51
CA VAL A 155 -23.28 0.00 33.46
C VAL A 155 -23.53 1.01 32.35
N PHE A 156 -22.46 1.70 31.96
CA PHE A 156 -22.42 2.73 30.94
C PHE A 156 -21.53 2.28 29.78
N ASP A 157 -21.87 2.72 28.57
CA ASP A 157 -21.03 2.66 27.37
C ASP A 157 -19.84 3.61 27.57
N GLY A 158 -18.65 3.02 27.65
CA GLY A 158 -17.37 3.70 27.87
C GLY A 158 -16.67 4.17 26.59
N SER A 159 -17.24 3.87 25.41
CA SER A 159 -16.56 4.04 24.13
C SER A 159 -16.56 5.48 23.59
N GLY A 160 -15.42 5.89 23.03
CA GLY A 160 -15.26 7.17 22.32
C GLY A 160 -15.35 8.41 23.20
N ILE A 161 -15.03 8.29 24.49
CA ILE A 161 -15.23 9.34 25.51
C ILE A 161 -14.06 9.46 26.49
N ASP A 162 -14.06 10.55 27.26
CA ASP A 162 -13.09 10.82 28.31
C ASP A 162 -13.64 10.57 29.73
N LYS A 163 -12.79 10.73 30.74
CA LYS A 163 -13.15 10.54 32.16
C LYS A 163 -14.23 11.49 32.69
N THR A 164 -14.64 12.50 31.92
CA THR A 164 -15.64 13.50 32.33
C THR A 164 -17.01 13.29 31.70
N SER A 165 -17.09 12.56 30.59
CA SER A 165 -18.29 12.45 29.75
C SER A 165 -19.01 11.10 29.81
N TRP A 166 -18.46 10.11 30.52
CA TRP A 166 -19.02 8.74 30.59
C TRP A 166 -20.31 8.60 31.39
N PHE A 167 -20.50 9.44 32.42
CA PHE A 167 -21.65 9.34 33.31
C PHE A 167 -22.82 10.17 32.77
N ASN A 168 -23.55 9.61 31.80
CA ASN A 168 -24.63 10.28 31.06
C ASN A 168 -25.80 9.32 30.79
N LEU A 169 -27.02 9.87 30.70
CA LEU A 169 -28.25 9.13 30.42
C LEU A 169 -28.20 8.33 29.11
N ASP A 170 -27.68 8.91 28.03
CA ASP A 170 -27.63 8.25 26.72
C ASP A 170 -26.63 7.09 26.65
N ARG A 171 -25.79 6.96 27.69
CA ARG A 171 -24.75 5.93 27.77
C ARG A 171 -25.16 4.75 28.64
N ILE A 172 -26.32 4.75 29.28
CA ILE A 172 -26.73 3.62 30.13
C ILE A 172 -26.96 2.38 29.25
N VAL A 173 -26.17 1.34 29.49
CA VAL A 173 -26.28 0.01 28.86
C VAL A 173 -27.16 -0.90 29.71
N SER A 174 -27.01 -0.85 31.04
CA SER A 174 -27.86 -1.60 31.96
C SER A 174 -28.03 -0.87 33.29
N SER A 175 -29.22 -0.97 33.87
CA SER A 175 -29.54 -0.44 35.19
C SER A 175 -30.56 -1.36 35.88
N PRO A 176 -30.68 -1.33 37.23
CA PRO A 176 -31.69 -2.10 37.95
C PRO A 176 -33.06 -1.41 37.98
N TYR A 177 -33.15 -0.18 37.47
CA TYR A 177 -34.33 0.66 37.56
C TYR A 177 -35.17 0.61 36.28
N ARG A 178 -36.46 0.32 36.41
CA ARG A 178 -37.36 0.06 35.26
C ARG A 178 -37.86 1.32 34.60
N ASP A 179 -37.87 2.43 35.34
CA ASP A 179 -38.27 3.77 34.87
C ASP A 179 -37.08 4.57 34.30
N LEU A 180 -35.93 3.93 34.17
CA LEU A 180 -34.71 4.43 33.53
C LEU A 180 -34.60 3.75 32.16
N GLY A 181 -35.20 4.35 31.11
CA GLY A 181 -35.01 3.91 29.72
C GLY A 181 -36.25 3.52 28.88
N VAL A 182 -37.46 3.96 29.22
CA VAL A 182 -38.66 3.78 28.36
C VAL A 182 -39.08 5.14 27.79
N ASP A 183 -39.10 5.23 26.45
CA ASP A 183 -39.43 6.39 25.59
C ASP A 183 -38.83 7.75 25.98
N LYS A 184 -37.73 8.11 25.28
CA LYS A 184 -36.96 9.34 25.45
C LYS A 184 -37.71 10.64 25.07
N SER A 185 -38.98 10.55 24.68
CA SER A 185 -39.81 11.69 24.27
C SER A 185 -40.71 12.27 25.37
N ASP A 186 -40.87 11.60 26.52
CA ASP A 186 -41.91 11.97 27.51
C ASP A 186 -41.38 12.40 28.91
N LEU A 187 -40.06 12.52 29.14
CA LEU A 187 -39.51 12.84 30.46
C LEU A 187 -38.44 13.96 30.41
N PRO A 188 -38.83 15.26 30.50
CA PRO A 188 -37.90 16.39 30.40
C PRO A 188 -36.99 16.64 31.61
N ASP A 189 -37.15 15.91 32.74
CA ASP A 189 -36.49 16.28 34.01
C ASP A 189 -35.44 15.28 34.54
N ILE A 190 -35.07 14.24 33.79
CA ILE A 190 -33.99 13.34 34.22
C ILE A 190 -32.63 14.03 34.11
N GLN A 191 -31.92 14.12 35.24
CA GLN A 191 -30.57 14.67 35.28
C GLN A 191 -29.57 13.62 35.75
N ILE A 192 -28.62 13.27 34.88
CA ILE A 192 -27.44 12.47 35.21
C ILE A 192 -26.21 13.35 35.05
N MET A 193 -25.54 13.65 36.17
CA MET A 193 -24.39 14.57 36.17
C MET A 193 -23.37 14.18 37.23
N THR A 194 -22.09 14.40 36.92
CA THR A 194 -20.98 14.05 37.81
C THR A 194 -20.82 15.01 38.99
N THR A 195 -21.29 16.24 38.88
CA THR A 195 -21.24 17.25 39.96
C THR A 195 -22.35 18.30 39.84
N SER A 196 -22.90 18.73 40.98
CA SER A 196 -23.77 19.89 41.12
C SER A 196 -23.82 20.32 42.58
N GLN A 197 -23.41 21.55 42.90
CA GLN A 197 -23.33 22.08 44.28
C GLN A 197 -22.55 21.15 45.24
N ASN A 198 -23.17 20.63 46.30
CA ASN A 198 -22.63 19.67 47.26
C ASN A 198 -22.80 18.20 46.84
N TYR A 199 -23.38 17.92 45.67
CA TYR A 199 -23.68 16.57 45.21
C TYR A 199 -22.72 16.10 44.11
N ARG A 200 -22.34 14.82 44.13
CA ARG A 200 -21.52 14.11 43.13
C ARG A 200 -22.32 12.95 42.54
N PHE A 201 -21.93 12.48 41.35
CA PHE A 201 -22.51 11.31 40.67
C PHE A 201 -24.02 11.17 40.87
N VAL A 202 -24.78 12.15 40.37
CA VAL A 202 -26.22 12.29 40.62
C VAL A 202 -27.00 11.65 39.50
N MET A 203 -28.02 10.85 39.85
CA MET A 203 -29.07 10.39 38.95
C MET A 203 -30.42 10.78 39.57
N SER A 204 -31.01 11.89 39.12
CA SER A 204 -32.26 12.45 39.66
C SER A 204 -33.36 12.53 38.60
N ARG A 205 -34.61 12.41 39.04
CA ARG A 205 -35.80 12.54 38.19
C ARG A 205 -36.51 13.89 38.37
N SER A 206 -36.36 14.52 39.53
CA SER A 206 -36.87 15.88 39.80
C SER A 206 -35.76 16.80 40.33
N ALA A 207 -36.01 18.11 40.27
CA ALA A 207 -35.08 19.12 40.77
C ALA A 207 -34.86 18.99 42.28
N ARG A 208 -33.60 18.92 42.69
CA ARG A 208 -33.17 18.78 44.10
C ARG A 208 -33.42 20.03 44.96
N SER A 209 -33.67 21.19 44.34
CA SER A 209 -33.97 22.44 45.04
C SER A 209 -35.30 22.42 45.78
N ASP A 210 -36.20 21.49 45.44
CA ASP A 210 -37.45 21.26 46.15
C ASP A 210 -37.28 20.09 47.11
N CYS A 211 -36.86 20.37 48.35
CA CYS A 211 -36.56 19.34 49.35
C CYS A 211 -37.70 18.34 49.59
N GLN A 212 -38.96 18.74 49.40
CA GLN A 212 -40.15 17.90 49.64
C GLN A 212 -40.44 16.94 48.48
N ASN A 213 -40.10 17.33 47.25
CA ASN A 213 -40.39 16.55 46.05
C ASN A 213 -39.14 16.00 45.36
N ALA A 214 -37.95 16.25 45.91
CA ALA A 214 -36.69 15.77 45.39
C ALA A 214 -36.67 14.23 45.39
N ASN A 215 -36.56 13.64 44.20
CA ASN A 215 -36.49 12.20 44.02
C ASN A 215 -35.45 11.80 42.96
N GLY A 216 -34.98 10.56 43.07
CA GLY A 216 -33.99 10.03 42.16
C GLY A 216 -33.61 8.59 42.48
N TRP A 217 -32.50 8.18 41.87
CA TRP A 217 -32.01 6.80 41.91
C TRP A 217 -30.66 6.68 42.61
N LEU A 218 -29.79 7.68 42.45
CA LEU A 218 -28.46 7.74 43.05
C LEU A 218 -28.11 9.17 43.41
N LEU A 219 -27.58 9.37 44.61
CA LEU A 219 -27.16 10.67 45.11
C LEU A 219 -25.94 10.54 46.02
N VAL A 220 -24.80 11.10 45.62
CA VAL A 220 -23.63 11.23 46.50
C VAL A 220 -23.62 12.62 47.12
N VAL A 221 -23.81 12.72 48.44
CA VAL A 221 -23.78 13.99 49.18
C VAL A 221 -22.38 14.19 49.72
N ALA A 222 -21.63 15.17 49.20
CA ALA A 222 -20.23 15.39 49.59
C ALA A 222 -20.04 16.37 50.75
N SER A 223 -21.04 17.20 51.04
CA SER A 223 -21.06 18.09 52.21
C SER A 223 -22.51 18.44 52.59
N ALA A 224 -22.71 18.94 53.81
CA ALA A 224 -24.03 19.33 54.32
C ALA A 224 -24.77 20.26 53.35
N GLY A 225 -26.02 19.90 53.04
CA GLY A 225 -26.95 20.69 52.24
C GLY A 225 -28.00 21.42 53.08
N GLU A 226 -29.07 21.86 52.40
CA GLU A 226 -30.15 22.65 52.98
C GLU A 226 -31.35 21.79 53.40
N CYS A 227 -31.48 20.57 52.87
CA CYS A 227 -32.61 19.69 53.09
C CYS A 227 -32.39 18.77 54.31
N ASN A 228 -33.46 18.33 54.96
CA ASN A 228 -33.32 17.45 56.14
C ASN A 228 -32.56 16.15 55.82
N TRP A 229 -32.75 15.61 54.62
CA TRP A 229 -32.14 14.37 54.15
C TRP A 229 -30.67 14.51 53.70
N ASP A 230 -30.10 15.72 53.61
CA ASP A 230 -28.69 15.96 53.25
C ASP A 230 -27.92 16.91 54.20
N ARG A 231 -28.57 17.39 55.26
CA ARG A 231 -27.97 18.33 56.22
C ARG A 231 -27.12 17.66 57.30
N THR A 232 -27.32 16.36 57.56
CA THR A 232 -26.64 15.61 58.62
C THR A 232 -25.98 14.34 58.08
N GLY A 233 -24.85 13.94 58.69
CA GLY A 233 -24.11 12.73 58.33
C GLY A 233 -22.59 12.94 58.28
N ASP A 234 -21.85 11.84 58.24
CA ASP A 234 -20.42 11.84 57.99
C ASP A 234 -20.18 11.84 56.47
N PHE A 235 -19.88 13.02 55.92
CA PHE A 235 -19.74 13.18 54.47
C PHE A 235 -18.39 12.65 53.93
N PRO A 236 -18.35 12.09 52.70
CA PRO A 236 -19.46 11.93 51.76
C PRO A 236 -20.42 10.79 52.16
N VAL A 237 -21.70 10.92 51.83
CA VAL A 237 -22.75 9.89 52.03
C VAL A 237 -23.24 9.42 50.65
N PHE A 238 -23.38 8.10 50.48
CA PHE A 238 -23.82 7.49 49.21
C PHE A 238 -25.25 6.97 49.34
N LYS A 239 -26.22 7.72 48.81
CA LYS A 239 -27.64 7.37 48.88
C LYS A 239 -28.13 6.76 47.56
N TYR A 240 -29.01 5.77 47.64
CA TYR A 240 -29.62 5.14 46.46
C TYR A 240 -31.06 4.71 46.72
N SER A 241 -31.83 4.51 45.65
CA SER A 241 -33.18 3.95 45.75
C SER A 241 -33.13 2.44 45.95
N ARG A 242 -33.77 1.94 47.01
CA ARG A 242 -33.99 0.49 47.23
C ARG A 242 -35.11 -0.06 46.33
N SER A 243 -35.95 0.83 45.78
CA SER A 243 -37.01 0.43 44.87
C SER A 243 -36.49 0.28 43.44
N GLY A 244 -37.18 -0.48 42.59
CA GLY A 244 -36.87 -0.57 41.16
C GLY A 244 -37.19 0.71 40.35
N SER A 245 -37.36 1.86 41.02
CA SER A 245 -37.78 3.16 40.46
C SER A 245 -37.17 4.34 41.25
N ALA A 246 -37.34 5.58 40.79
CA ALA A 246 -36.95 6.78 41.55
C ALA A 246 -37.72 6.86 42.88
N THR A 247 -37.03 7.26 43.95
CA THR A 247 -37.61 7.38 45.31
C THR A 247 -37.40 8.79 45.87
N LEU A 248 -38.35 9.26 46.68
CA LEU A 248 -38.25 10.52 47.42
C LEU A 248 -37.15 10.43 48.48
N TRP A 249 -36.25 11.41 48.51
CA TRP A 249 -35.13 11.42 49.46
C TRP A 249 -35.58 11.64 50.91
N ASP A 250 -36.74 12.30 51.11
CA ASP A 250 -37.37 12.53 52.42
C ASP A 250 -38.42 11.46 52.78
N SER A 251 -38.30 10.24 52.25
CA SER A 251 -39.29 9.18 52.47
C SER A 251 -39.18 8.55 53.87
N GLU A 252 -40.31 8.46 54.57
CA GLU A 252 -40.41 7.75 55.86
C GLU A 252 -40.49 6.20 55.72
N ASN A 253 -40.51 5.66 54.50
CA ASN A 253 -40.80 4.24 54.22
C ASN A 253 -39.55 3.36 53.98
N ASP A 254 -38.38 3.75 54.50
CA ASP A 254 -37.11 2.99 54.38
C ASP A 254 -36.71 2.67 52.91
N GLN A 255 -37.19 3.47 51.95
CA GLN A 255 -36.93 3.26 50.52
C GLN A 255 -35.57 3.82 50.07
N VAL A 256 -34.90 4.60 50.92
CA VAL A 256 -33.57 5.16 50.67
C VAL A 256 -32.53 4.29 51.38
N GLY A 257 -31.58 3.74 50.62
CA GLY A 257 -30.43 3.03 51.16
C GLY A 257 -29.20 3.95 51.25
N GLU A 258 -28.34 3.70 52.24
CA GLU A 258 -27.02 4.31 52.35
C GLU A 258 -25.94 3.22 52.20
N ALA A 259 -24.89 3.48 51.42
CA ALA A 259 -23.82 2.54 51.15
C ALA A 259 -22.49 3.00 51.77
N ASP A 260 -21.64 2.03 52.12
CA ASP A 260 -20.32 2.28 52.72
C ASP A 260 -19.28 2.68 51.66
N GLU A 261 -19.38 2.11 50.45
CA GLU A 261 -18.36 2.23 49.41
C GLU A 261 -18.99 2.48 48.03
N LEU A 262 -18.51 3.51 47.32
CA LEU A 262 -18.80 3.76 45.91
C LEU A 262 -17.60 3.37 45.06
N VAL A 263 -17.81 2.58 44.02
CA VAL A 263 -16.73 2.00 43.23
C VAL A 263 -17.00 2.18 41.75
N ILE A 264 -15.97 2.63 41.02
CA ILE A 264 -15.99 2.72 39.56
C ILE A 264 -15.03 1.68 39.00
N TYR A 265 -15.57 0.83 38.14
CA TYR A 265 -14.82 -0.15 37.38
C TYR A 265 -14.80 0.22 35.90
N MET A 266 -13.72 -0.17 35.24
CA MET A 266 -13.55 -0.07 33.80
C MET A 266 -13.35 -1.47 33.22
N ARG A 267 -14.02 -1.75 32.11
CA ARG A 267 -13.69 -2.89 31.24
C ARG A 267 -13.17 -2.31 29.93
N THR A 268 -12.05 -2.81 29.44
CA THR A 268 -11.51 -2.44 28.12
C THR A 268 -12.05 -3.43 27.08
N GLU A 269 -12.32 -2.99 25.86
CA GLU A 269 -12.80 -3.91 24.82
C GLU A 269 -11.61 -4.74 24.36
N GLU A 270 -11.86 -6.02 24.03
CA GLU A 270 -10.87 -6.81 23.29
C GLU A 270 -10.64 -6.22 21.88
N GLU A 271 -11.64 -5.59 21.24
CA GLU A 271 -11.53 -5.05 19.87
C GLU A 271 -12.49 -3.87 19.55
N PRO A 272 -12.33 -2.67 20.12
CA PRO A 272 -13.24 -1.55 19.86
C PRO A 272 -12.85 -0.68 18.68
N VAL A 273 -11.60 -0.73 18.22
CA VAL A 273 -11.08 0.30 17.31
C VAL A 273 -11.88 0.31 16.00
N CYS A 274 -12.46 -0.82 15.62
CA CYS A 274 -13.16 -1.03 14.34
C CYS A 274 -14.67 -0.75 14.37
N LYS A 275 -15.21 -0.11 15.41
CA LYS A 275 -16.61 0.33 15.46
C LYS A 275 -16.73 1.79 15.03
N GLU A 276 -17.84 2.15 14.39
CA GLU A 276 -18.07 3.49 13.81
C GLU A 276 -17.98 4.65 14.81
N ARG A 277 -18.18 4.39 16.11
CA ARG A 277 -18.00 5.38 17.19
C ARG A 277 -16.56 5.54 17.68
N SER A 278 -15.66 4.65 17.25
CA SER A 278 -14.27 4.56 17.73
C SER A 278 -13.27 5.24 16.81
N TYR A 279 -13.71 5.70 15.63
CA TYR A 279 -12.90 6.42 14.65
C TYR A 279 -13.70 7.57 14.03
N GLN A 280 -13.00 8.57 13.53
CA GLN A 280 -13.57 9.67 12.73
C GLN A 280 -13.47 9.31 11.23
N VAL A 281 -14.37 9.83 10.40
CA VAL A 281 -14.39 9.50 8.97
C VAL A 281 -14.00 10.72 8.12
N LEU A 282 -13.01 10.55 7.25
CA LEU A 282 -12.56 11.54 6.27
C LEU A 282 -13.09 11.14 4.89
N ARG A 283 -13.84 12.04 4.23
CA ARG A 283 -14.67 11.74 3.05
C ARG A 283 -14.34 12.58 1.81
N GLU A 284 -13.46 13.55 1.96
CA GLU A 284 -13.22 14.59 0.96
C GLU A 284 -12.62 13.98 -0.31
N GLN A 285 -13.30 14.17 -1.45
CA GLN A 285 -12.86 13.65 -2.75
C GLN A 285 -11.48 14.19 -3.18
N ALA A 286 -11.18 15.43 -2.77
CA ALA A 286 -9.92 16.11 -3.05
C ALA A 286 -8.70 15.40 -2.47
N ARG A 287 -8.85 14.46 -1.51
CA ARG A 287 -7.75 13.65 -0.95
C ARG A 287 -7.15 12.65 -1.93
N GLY A 288 -7.80 12.45 -3.08
CA GLY A 288 -7.40 11.48 -4.08
C GLY A 288 -6.21 11.91 -4.97
N PRO A 289 -5.76 10.99 -5.85
CA PRO A 289 -4.58 11.16 -6.71
C PRO A 289 -4.60 12.42 -7.60
N GLY A 290 -5.79 12.84 -8.05
CA GLY A 290 -5.97 14.00 -8.94
C GLY A 290 -6.42 15.28 -8.24
N GLY A 291 -6.42 15.31 -6.90
CA GLY A 291 -6.84 16.47 -6.15
C GLY A 291 -5.80 17.58 -6.20
N LEU A 292 -6.01 18.60 -7.04
CA LEU A 292 -5.15 19.78 -7.08
C LEU A 292 -5.49 20.77 -5.96
N ASN A 293 -4.46 21.43 -5.42
CA ASN A 293 -4.65 22.49 -4.43
C ASN A 293 -5.06 23.83 -5.07
N ILE A 294 -6.33 23.94 -5.46
CA ILE A 294 -6.84 25.16 -6.11
C ILE A 294 -7.33 26.20 -5.08
N LEU A 295 -7.68 25.78 -3.84
CA LEU A 295 -8.27 26.66 -2.80
C LEU A 295 -8.01 26.23 -1.32
N ASN A 296 -6.95 25.46 -1.00
CA ASN A 296 -6.76 24.86 0.34
C ASN A 296 -7.93 23.98 0.79
N ASN A 297 -8.36 23.06 -0.09
CA ASN A 297 -9.53 22.21 0.17
C ASN A 297 -9.30 21.17 1.29
N VAL A 298 -8.06 20.81 1.60
CA VAL A 298 -7.70 19.88 2.68
C VAL A 298 -6.61 20.50 3.55
N ASP A 299 -6.82 20.52 4.87
CA ASP A 299 -5.83 20.96 5.86
C ASP A 299 -5.89 20.09 7.13
N ASP A 300 -5.16 18.97 7.09
CA ASP A 300 -5.10 17.99 8.15
C ASP A 300 -4.14 18.38 9.29
N SER A 301 -3.46 19.52 9.19
CA SER A 301 -2.64 20.05 10.30
C SER A 301 -3.48 20.33 11.56
N ARG A 302 -4.80 20.47 11.39
CA ARG A 302 -5.77 20.74 12.45
C ARG A 302 -6.42 19.47 13.03
N LEU A 303 -6.20 18.30 12.43
CA LEU A 303 -6.72 17.04 12.97
C LEU A 303 -6.10 16.75 14.34
N GLN A 304 -6.94 16.34 15.28
CA GLN A 304 -6.50 15.90 16.60
C GLN A 304 -5.91 14.49 16.50
N PRO A 305 -4.99 14.08 17.41
CA PRO A 305 -4.54 12.69 17.45
C PRO A 305 -5.72 11.76 17.69
N GLY A 306 -5.90 10.74 16.85
CA GLY A 306 -7.06 9.87 16.94
C GLY A 306 -7.09 8.81 15.86
N TRP A 307 -8.08 7.92 15.94
CA TRP A 307 -8.34 6.93 14.90
C TRP A 307 -9.21 7.53 13.79
N TYR A 308 -8.79 7.35 12.55
CA TYR A 308 -9.46 7.87 11.37
C TYR A 308 -9.65 6.76 10.33
N ARG A 309 -10.78 6.79 9.64
CA ARG A 309 -11.09 5.98 8.47
C ARG A 309 -11.21 6.88 7.25
N PHE A 310 -10.64 6.47 6.13
CA PHE A 310 -10.85 7.14 4.85
C PHE A 310 -12.01 6.46 4.11
N THR A 311 -12.95 7.24 3.59
CA THR A 311 -14.05 6.74 2.74
C THR A 311 -14.24 7.66 1.52
N SER A 312 -13.13 8.17 0.98
CA SER A 312 -13.18 9.08 -0.17
C SER A 312 -13.53 8.31 -1.45
N PRO A 313 -14.33 8.87 -2.38
CA PRO A 313 -14.65 8.23 -3.66
C PRO A 313 -13.42 7.85 -4.51
N THR A 314 -12.29 8.50 -4.25
CA THR A 314 -11.02 8.32 -4.96
C THR A 314 -10.07 7.33 -4.27
N GLY A 315 -10.41 6.86 -3.05
CA GLY A 315 -9.62 5.91 -2.26
C GLY A 315 -10.05 5.80 -0.80
N GLU A 316 -10.02 4.58 -0.23
CA GLU A 316 -10.40 4.28 1.16
C GLU A 316 -9.22 3.96 2.08
N GLU A 317 -8.01 3.97 1.51
CA GLU A 317 -6.75 3.68 2.22
C GLU A 317 -5.72 4.76 1.87
N LEU A 318 -4.73 4.94 2.75
CA LEU A 318 -3.62 5.85 2.48
C LEU A 318 -2.84 5.40 1.25
N SER A 319 -2.43 6.36 0.42
CA SER A 319 -1.60 6.10 -0.74
C SER A 319 -0.27 5.47 -0.32
N HIS A 320 0.06 4.30 -0.87
CA HIS A 320 1.41 3.74 -0.79
C HIS A 320 2.39 4.32 -1.82
N TYR A 321 1.89 5.21 -2.70
CA TYR A 321 2.67 5.87 -3.73
C TYR A 321 3.14 7.23 -3.25
N CYS A 322 4.35 7.62 -3.67
CA CYS A 322 4.83 8.99 -3.55
C CYS A 322 3.80 9.96 -4.13
N ARG A 323 3.63 11.08 -3.44
CA ARG A 323 2.75 12.16 -3.86
C ARG A 323 3.58 13.43 -4.01
N GLU A 324 3.39 14.08 -5.15
CA GLU A 324 4.04 15.36 -5.46
C GLU A 324 3.56 16.45 -4.51
N LEU A 325 4.29 17.57 -4.49
CA LEU A 325 3.83 18.78 -3.83
C LEU A 325 2.49 19.23 -4.46
N ASN A 326 1.64 19.90 -3.69
CA ASN A 326 0.32 20.40 -4.15
C ASN A 326 -0.70 19.33 -4.59
N SER A 327 -0.47 18.07 -4.24
CA SER A 327 -1.38 16.95 -4.48
C SER A 327 -2.35 16.71 -3.31
N CYS A 328 -3.39 15.93 -3.57
CA CYS A 328 -4.38 15.50 -2.57
C CYS A 328 -5.12 16.66 -1.89
N GLY A 329 -5.27 17.78 -2.60
CA GLY A 329 -6.00 18.96 -2.13
C GLY A 329 -5.27 19.81 -1.09
N ALA A 330 -3.98 19.57 -0.85
CA ALA A 330 -3.14 20.28 0.11
C ALA A 330 -1.79 20.68 -0.50
N GLN A 331 -1.05 21.61 0.13
CA GLN A 331 0.31 21.97 -0.32
C GLN A 331 1.32 20.86 -0.03
N TYR A 332 1.28 20.30 1.18
CA TYR A 332 2.14 19.21 1.61
C TYR A 332 1.38 17.90 1.59
N SER A 333 1.78 16.99 0.71
CA SER A 333 1.15 15.69 0.57
C SER A 333 1.74 14.68 1.56
N ILE A 334 0.88 13.88 2.17
CA ILE A 334 1.28 12.85 3.14
C ILE A 334 0.80 11.48 2.67
N TRP A 335 1.72 10.52 2.60
CA TRP A 335 1.44 9.19 2.08
C TRP A 335 2.08 8.10 2.96
N LEU A 336 1.65 6.85 2.82
CA LEU A 336 2.12 5.72 3.61
C LEU A 336 3.37 5.10 2.97
N LEU A 337 4.53 5.37 3.55
CA LEU A 337 5.83 4.92 3.04
C LEU A 337 6.04 3.41 3.23
N ASP A 338 5.74 2.92 4.42
CA ASP A 338 5.94 1.51 4.78
C ASP A 338 4.97 1.06 5.87
N ALA A 339 4.47 -0.17 5.74
CA ALA A 339 3.62 -0.83 6.71
C ALA A 339 3.78 -2.36 6.62
N PRO A 340 3.99 -3.07 7.75
CA PRO A 340 3.94 -4.52 7.78
C PRO A 340 2.57 -5.05 7.33
N ARG A 341 2.53 -6.27 6.77
CA ARG A 341 1.26 -6.97 6.51
C ARG A 341 0.53 -7.21 7.83
N THR A 342 -0.80 -7.23 7.78
CA THR A 342 -1.67 -7.37 8.94
C THR A 342 -2.82 -8.31 8.66
N GLU A 343 -3.19 -9.12 9.63
CA GLU A 343 -4.44 -9.89 9.62
C GLU A 343 -5.60 -9.08 10.22
N PRO A 344 -6.87 -9.41 9.91
CA PRO A 344 -8.02 -8.79 10.56
C PRO A 344 -7.90 -8.89 12.09
N GLY A 345 -8.06 -7.76 12.77
CA GLY A 345 -7.88 -7.69 14.22
C GLY A 345 -6.44 -7.43 14.67
N GLU A 346 -5.49 -7.21 13.75
CA GLU A 346 -4.13 -6.80 14.09
C GLU A 346 -3.91 -5.29 13.96
N THR A 347 -3.07 -4.75 14.86
CA THR A 347 -2.58 -3.38 14.80
C THR A 347 -1.08 -3.39 14.58
N VAL A 348 -0.60 -2.75 13.53
CA VAL A 348 0.84 -2.62 13.25
C VAL A 348 1.30 -1.17 13.24
N LYS A 349 2.61 -0.99 13.39
CA LYS A 349 3.28 0.30 13.24
C LYS A 349 3.66 0.48 11.78
N GLY A 350 3.22 1.59 11.19
CA GLY A 350 3.64 2.05 9.87
C GLY A 350 4.50 3.32 9.95
N THR A 351 5.12 3.67 8.83
CA THR A 351 5.81 4.93 8.61
C THR A 351 5.14 5.65 7.45
N MET A 352 4.74 6.90 7.68
CA MET A 352 4.22 7.78 6.64
C MET A 352 5.29 8.81 6.28
N CYS A 353 5.19 9.38 5.08
CA CYS A 353 6.07 10.44 4.66
C CYS A 353 5.33 11.68 4.19
N ILE A 354 5.92 12.83 4.48
CA ILE A 354 5.45 14.16 4.11
C ILE A 354 6.38 14.70 3.02
N ASN A 355 5.80 15.06 1.88
CA ASN A 355 6.47 15.82 0.84
C ASN A 355 6.32 17.32 1.14
N LYS A 356 7.45 17.99 1.37
CA LYS A 356 7.50 19.42 1.71
C LYS A 356 8.26 20.27 0.71
N ASP A 357 9.01 19.66 -0.19
CA ASP A 357 9.92 20.36 -1.07
C ASP A 357 10.22 19.57 -2.34
N GLU A 358 10.46 20.28 -3.44
CA GLU A 358 10.88 19.72 -4.72
C GLU A 358 12.36 20.12 -4.99
N PRO A 359 13.23 19.17 -5.37
CA PRO A 359 12.97 17.77 -5.67
C PRO A 359 12.85 16.90 -4.41
N GLY A 360 11.85 16.03 -4.36
CA GLY A 360 11.71 15.07 -3.26
C GLY A 360 10.32 14.46 -3.15
N CYS A 361 10.27 13.23 -2.64
CA CYS A 361 9.04 12.48 -2.34
C CYS A 361 8.77 12.37 -0.85
N CYS A 362 9.83 12.54 -0.04
CA CYS A 362 9.82 12.17 1.36
C CYS A 362 10.85 12.99 2.15
N ASN A 363 10.47 14.19 2.57
CA ASN A 363 11.35 15.11 3.28
C ASN A 363 11.20 15.00 4.81
N GLU A 364 10.08 14.47 5.30
CA GLU A 364 9.87 14.19 6.73
C GLU A 364 9.07 12.91 6.94
N GLN A 365 9.54 12.03 7.81
CA GLN A 365 8.85 10.79 8.18
C GLN A 365 8.11 10.94 9.52
N ILE A 366 6.91 10.38 9.58
CA ILE A 366 6.08 10.31 10.79
C ILE A 366 5.60 8.88 11.03
N LYS A 367 5.31 8.52 12.28
CA LYS A 367 4.81 7.19 12.64
C LYS A 367 3.29 7.17 12.70
N VAL A 368 2.71 6.04 12.30
CA VAL A 368 1.27 5.78 12.32
C VAL A 368 1.00 4.40 12.91
N LEU A 369 -0.15 4.22 13.56
CA LEU A 369 -0.67 2.89 13.87
C LEU A 369 -1.78 2.56 12.88
N ILE A 370 -1.75 1.35 12.34
CA ILE A 370 -2.67 0.88 11.32
C ILE A 370 -3.38 -0.34 11.90
N ARG A 371 -4.71 -0.30 11.97
CA ARG A 371 -5.53 -1.41 12.42
C ARG A 371 -6.30 -1.95 11.23
N ASN A 372 -6.18 -3.26 11.01
CA ASN A 372 -6.99 -3.99 10.06
C ASN A 372 -8.32 -4.38 10.71
N CYS A 373 -9.43 -3.86 10.18
CA CYS A 373 -10.77 -4.13 10.66
C CYS A 373 -11.48 -5.23 9.86
N GLY A 374 -10.74 -5.99 9.07
CA GLY A 374 -11.31 -6.95 8.12
C GLY A 374 -11.67 -6.24 6.81
N SER A 375 -12.82 -5.56 6.75
CA SER A 375 -13.33 -4.93 5.51
C SER A 375 -12.75 -3.54 5.22
N PHE A 376 -12.07 -2.91 6.17
CA PHE A 376 -11.44 -1.60 6.00
C PHE A 376 -10.25 -1.44 6.96
N PHE A 377 -9.48 -0.38 6.75
CA PHE A 377 -8.41 0.03 7.65
C PHE A 377 -8.76 1.33 8.36
N ILE A 378 -8.22 1.45 9.57
CA ILE A 378 -8.22 2.69 10.31
C ILE A 378 -6.81 3.02 10.77
N TYR A 379 -6.55 4.31 10.84
CA TYR A 379 -5.22 4.87 11.03
C TYR A 379 -5.24 5.77 12.26
N ARG A 380 -4.36 5.51 13.23
CA ARG A 380 -4.17 6.43 14.35
C ARG A 380 -3.24 7.54 13.90
N LEU A 381 -3.83 8.62 13.39
CA LEU A 381 -3.09 9.74 12.83
C LEU A 381 -2.52 10.61 13.97
N PRO A 382 -1.24 11.01 13.90
CA PRO A 382 -0.64 11.91 14.87
C PRO A 382 -1.08 13.36 14.64
N GLN A 383 -0.98 14.21 15.68
CA GLN A 383 -1.01 15.66 15.46
C GLN A 383 0.23 16.05 14.66
N LEU A 384 0.03 16.74 13.54
CA LEU A 384 1.14 17.30 12.77
C LEU A 384 1.70 18.52 13.51
N LYS A 385 3.04 18.68 13.49
CA LYS A 385 3.68 19.90 14.01
C LYS A 385 3.20 21.11 13.20
N SER A 386 3.04 22.26 13.85
CA SER A 386 2.61 23.51 13.20
C SER A 386 3.46 23.79 11.96
N MET A 387 2.81 23.87 10.79
CA MET A 387 3.45 24.09 9.48
C MET A 387 3.27 25.52 8.96
N GLY A 388 3.04 26.47 9.86
CA GLY A 388 2.81 27.87 9.52
C GLY A 388 1.48 28.07 8.79
N TRP A 389 1.51 28.75 7.63
CA TRP A 389 0.34 29.04 6.78
C TRP A 389 0.05 27.96 5.73
N ARG A 390 0.84 26.88 5.71
CA ARG A 390 0.75 25.86 4.67
C ARG A 390 -0.12 24.70 5.10
N THR A 391 -0.89 24.16 4.15
CA THR A 391 -1.80 23.04 4.39
C THR A 391 -1.10 21.71 4.15
N ALA A 392 -1.42 20.71 4.96
CA ALA A 392 -0.94 19.34 4.80
C ALA A 392 -2.12 18.39 4.63
N GLY A 393 -2.03 17.39 3.76
CA GLY A 393 -3.13 16.50 3.43
C GLY A 393 -2.71 15.05 3.36
N TYR A 394 -3.39 14.19 4.11
CA TYR A 394 -3.28 12.75 4.00
C TYR A 394 -3.93 12.27 2.70
N CYS A 395 -3.08 11.75 1.82
CA CYS A 395 -3.44 11.29 0.49
C CYS A 395 -4.04 9.90 0.52
N THR A 396 -5.19 9.73 -0.12
CA THR A 396 -5.75 8.42 -0.38
C THR A 396 -5.20 7.83 -1.69
N GLY A 397 -5.01 6.51 -1.71
CA GLY A 397 -4.52 5.76 -2.88
C GLY A 397 -5.63 5.42 -3.87
N PHE A 398 -5.29 5.03 -5.10
CA PHE A 398 -6.25 4.48 -6.05
C PHE A 398 -6.97 3.26 -5.45
N ASN A 399 -8.29 3.15 -5.68
CA ASN A 399 -9.14 2.05 -5.25
C ASN A 399 -8.44 0.68 -5.40
N GLU A 400 -8.09 0.06 -4.26
CA GLU A 400 -7.50 -1.29 -4.15
C GLU A 400 -8.46 -2.42 -4.59
N TRP A 401 -9.64 -2.02 -5.06
CA TRP A 401 -10.72 -2.82 -5.59
C TRP A 401 -10.61 -2.86 -7.11
N ASN A 402 -10.29 -4.02 -7.67
CA ASN A 402 -10.24 -4.21 -9.11
C ASN A 402 -11.64 -4.53 -9.62
N LEU A 403 -12.18 -3.67 -10.48
CA LEU A 403 -13.47 -3.90 -11.13
C LEU A 403 -13.38 -5.13 -12.04
N VAL A 404 -14.22 -6.14 -11.78
CA VAL A 404 -14.24 -7.38 -12.56
C VAL A 404 -15.55 -7.64 -13.27
N LEU A 405 -16.64 -7.00 -12.83
CA LEU A 405 -17.92 -7.02 -13.52
C LEU A 405 -18.62 -5.67 -13.32
N ARG A 406 -19.25 -5.16 -14.37
CA ARG A 406 -20.14 -4.00 -14.32
C ARG A 406 -21.41 -4.30 -15.14
N GLY A 407 -22.55 -4.31 -14.47
CA GLY A 407 -23.87 -4.27 -15.08
C GLY A 407 -24.36 -2.83 -15.19
N VAL A 408 -25.07 -2.51 -16.28
CA VAL A 408 -25.70 -1.20 -16.51
C VAL A 408 -27.19 -1.40 -16.72
N SER A 409 -28.01 -0.61 -16.04
CA SER A 409 -29.44 -0.55 -16.27
C SER A 409 -29.69 0.24 -17.56
N SER A 410 -30.32 -0.38 -18.56
CA SER A 410 -30.56 0.25 -19.85
C SER A 410 -31.90 -0.13 -20.45
N SER A 411 -32.63 0.89 -20.92
CA SER A 411 -33.89 0.75 -21.67
C SER A 411 -33.71 0.85 -23.18
N ARG A 412 -32.49 1.16 -23.67
CA ARG A 412 -32.24 1.43 -25.10
C ARG A 412 -31.50 0.31 -25.83
N TYR A 413 -30.76 -0.53 -25.11
CA TYR A 413 -29.97 -1.62 -25.67
C TYR A 413 -30.13 -2.88 -24.83
N SER A 414 -30.26 -4.05 -25.47
CA SER A 414 -30.18 -5.33 -24.77
C SER A 414 -28.73 -5.58 -24.38
N ALA A 415 -28.37 -5.24 -23.14
CA ALA A 415 -27.02 -5.44 -22.62
C ALA A 415 -26.70 -6.93 -22.32
N GLY A 416 -27.64 -7.84 -22.60
CA GLY A 416 -27.52 -9.27 -22.34
C GLY A 416 -27.78 -9.67 -20.89
N ASN A 417 -27.81 -10.97 -20.62
CA ASN A 417 -28.01 -11.52 -19.29
C ASN A 417 -26.70 -11.40 -18.47
N LEU A 418 -26.72 -10.68 -17.35
CA LEU A 418 -25.51 -10.40 -16.55
C LEU A 418 -24.93 -11.67 -15.90
N TYR A 419 -25.78 -12.65 -15.57
CA TYR A 419 -25.32 -13.94 -15.06
C TYR A 419 -24.68 -14.79 -16.15
N GLU A 420 -25.26 -14.85 -17.35
CA GLU A 420 -24.65 -15.54 -18.50
C GLU A 420 -23.28 -14.93 -18.84
N LEU A 421 -23.18 -13.59 -18.81
CA LEU A 421 -21.89 -12.92 -18.96
C LEU A 421 -20.92 -13.32 -17.84
N TRP A 422 -21.35 -13.32 -16.58
CA TRP A 422 -20.50 -13.76 -15.45
C TRP A 422 -20.03 -15.22 -15.63
N ALA A 423 -20.93 -16.12 -16.02
CA ALA A 423 -20.68 -17.55 -16.14
C ALA A 423 -19.91 -17.95 -17.40
N SER A 424 -19.91 -17.11 -18.45
CA SER A 424 -19.17 -17.36 -19.68
C SER A 424 -17.65 -17.43 -19.44
N HIS A 425 -16.89 -17.89 -20.42
CA HIS A 425 -15.42 -17.84 -20.37
C HIS A 425 -14.82 -16.60 -21.04
N GLU A 426 -15.66 -15.72 -21.57
CA GLU A 426 -15.22 -14.56 -22.33
C GLU A 426 -15.14 -13.31 -21.45
N SER A 427 -14.09 -12.52 -21.65
CA SER A 427 -14.07 -11.12 -21.19
C SER A 427 -14.89 -10.26 -22.14
N TRP A 428 -15.56 -9.23 -21.63
CA TRP A 428 -16.42 -8.36 -22.43
C TRP A 428 -16.12 -6.89 -22.17
N ASN A 429 -15.90 -6.13 -23.23
CA ASN A 429 -15.49 -4.72 -23.20
C ASN A 429 -14.23 -4.43 -22.35
N ALA A 430 -13.36 -5.43 -22.18
CA ALA A 430 -12.16 -5.34 -21.34
C ALA A 430 -11.03 -4.48 -21.94
N ASP A 431 -11.10 -4.20 -23.25
CA ASP A 431 -10.22 -3.32 -24.02
C ASP A 431 -10.67 -1.85 -24.00
N ARG A 432 -11.82 -1.55 -23.39
CA ARG A 432 -12.44 -0.21 -23.38
C ARG A 432 -12.34 0.44 -22.01
N ASP A 433 -11.49 1.45 -21.87
CA ASP A 433 -11.35 2.21 -20.60
C ASP A 433 -12.67 2.83 -20.12
N SER A 434 -13.52 3.28 -21.06
CA SER A 434 -14.84 3.84 -20.76
C SER A 434 -15.84 2.82 -20.20
N ALA A 435 -15.62 1.52 -20.40
CA ALA A 435 -16.44 0.45 -19.81
C ALA A 435 -15.96 0.02 -18.42
N GLN A 436 -14.73 0.42 -18.03
CA GLN A 436 -14.05 0.07 -16.78
C GLN A 436 -14.27 1.08 -15.64
N ILE A 437 -15.23 1.99 -15.79
CA ILE A 437 -15.61 2.98 -14.78
C ILE A 437 -17.01 2.70 -14.26
N THR A 438 -17.30 3.14 -13.04
CA THR A 438 -18.59 2.84 -12.40
C THR A 438 -19.75 3.68 -12.92
N ALA A 439 -19.50 4.70 -13.73
CA ALA A 439 -20.57 5.56 -14.25
C ALA A 439 -21.29 4.94 -15.48
N PRO A 440 -22.58 5.25 -15.70
CA PRO A 440 -23.42 4.60 -16.72
C PRO A 440 -23.19 5.11 -18.17
N TRP A 441 -22.19 5.97 -18.41
CA TRP A 441 -21.95 6.59 -19.72
C TRP A 441 -21.73 5.59 -20.85
N PHE A 442 -21.04 4.50 -20.55
CA PHE A 442 -20.88 3.39 -21.47
C PHE A 442 -22.07 2.44 -21.32
N PRO A 443 -22.89 2.24 -22.36
CA PRO A 443 -24.24 1.67 -22.22
C PRO A 443 -24.29 0.14 -22.13
N GLU A 444 -23.15 -0.55 -22.27
CA GLU A 444 -23.07 -2.02 -22.25
C GLU A 444 -22.40 -2.56 -20.98
N HIS A 445 -22.61 -3.83 -20.68
CA HIS A 445 -21.94 -4.50 -19.56
C HIS A 445 -20.41 -4.57 -19.77
N PHE A 446 -19.67 -4.84 -18.69
CA PHE A 446 -18.24 -5.11 -18.72
C PHE A 446 -17.94 -6.34 -17.87
N LYS A 447 -17.06 -7.21 -18.37
CA LYS A 447 -16.48 -8.33 -17.61
C LYS A 447 -14.98 -8.41 -17.88
N SER A 448 -14.21 -8.44 -16.81
CA SER A 448 -12.76 -8.60 -16.87
C SER A 448 -12.36 -10.06 -17.06
N SER A 449 -11.25 -10.31 -17.75
CA SER A 449 -10.63 -11.66 -17.84
C SER A 449 -10.22 -12.22 -16.48
N LEU A 450 -10.09 -11.38 -15.46
CA LEU A 450 -9.70 -11.76 -14.10
C LEU A 450 -10.69 -12.70 -13.42
N VAL A 451 -11.96 -12.68 -13.84
CA VAL A 451 -12.98 -13.60 -13.32
C VAL A 451 -12.62 -15.06 -13.63
N GLU A 452 -11.91 -15.33 -14.72
CA GLU A 452 -11.50 -16.68 -15.13
C GLU A 452 -10.32 -17.23 -14.32
N ASP A 453 -9.48 -16.34 -13.79
CA ASP A 453 -8.30 -16.72 -13.00
C ASP A 453 -8.58 -16.76 -11.48
N TRP A 454 -9.85 -16.74 -11.06
CA TRP A 454 -10.26 -16.56 -9.66
C TRP A 454 -9.46 -17.39 -8.65
N ASP A 455 -9.31 -18.70 -8.91
CA ASP A 455 -8.58 -19.63 -8.03
C ASP A 455 -7.10 -19.29 -7.90
N ARG A 456 -6.50 -18.68 -8.94
CA ARG A 456 -5.11 -18.23 -8.94
C ARG A 456 -4.94 -16.88 -8.27
N LEU A 457 -5.99 -16.05 -8.25
CA LEU A 457 -5.91 -14.69 -7.71
C LEU A 457 -5.78 -14.66 -6.20
N HIS A 458 -6.05 -15.74 -5.45
CA HIS A 458 -6.06 -15.70 -3.99
C HIS A 458 -6.94 -14.55 -3.47
N VAL A 459 -8.15 -14.43 -4.02
CA VAL A 459 -9.10 -13.38 -3.69
C VAL A 459 -9.28 -13.33 -2.17
N GLN A 460 -9.05 -12.16 -1.59
CA GLN A 460 -9.20 -11.93 -0.16
C GLN A 460 -10.61 -11.46 0.15
N GLN A 461 -11.12 -10.54 -0.67
CA GLN A 461 -12.45 -9.97 -0.48
C GLN A 461 -13.11 -9.69 -1.83
N VAL A 462 -14.44 -9.75 -1.85
CA VAL A 462 -15.26 -9.37 -2.99
C VAL A 462 -16.22 -8.28 -2.54
N ARG A 463 -16.31 -7.21 -3.32
CA ARG A 463 -17.23 -6.11 -3.08
C ARG A 463 -18.30 -6.09 -4.17
N LEU A 464 -19.56 -6.09 -3.78
CA LEU A 464 -20.68 -5.79 -4.68
C LEU A 464 -21.26 -4.43 -4.31
N SER A 465 -21.33 -3.53 -5.28
CA SER A 465 -21.82 -2.16 -5.08
C SER A 465 -22.90 -1.80 -6.07
N LEU A 466 -23.92 -1.09 -5.58
CA LEU A 466 -24.95 -0.47 -6.38
C LEU A 466 -24.76 1.04 -6.40
N TYR A 467 -24.96 1.64 -7.57
CA TYR A 467 -24.82 3.08 -7.72
C TYR A 467 -26.02 3.72 -8.42
N LYS A 468 -26.35 4.93 -7.97
CA LYS A 468 -27.28 5.85 -8.63
C LYS A 468 -26.52 7.02 -9.25
N TYR A 469 -26.91 7.37 -10.46
CA TYR A 469 -26.32 8.44 -11.24
C TYR A 469 -27.30 9.61 -11.40
N ASP A 470 -26.84 10.80 -11.05
CA ASP A 470 -27.59 12.03 -11.25
C ASP A 470 -27.11 12.70 -12.55
N PHE A 471 -27.97 12.68 -13.57
CA PHE A 471 -27.68 13.23 -14.89
C PHE A 471 -27.59 14.76 -14.91
N ASP A 472 -28.19 15.46 -13.95
CA ASP A 472 -28.19 16.92 -13.90
C ASP A 472 -26.92 17.45 -13.25
N THR A 473 -26.45 16.80 -12.18
CA THR A 473 -25.24 17.22 -11.43
C THR A 473 -23.97 16.52 -11.89
N GLY A 474 -24.10 15.44 -12.66
CA GLY A 474 -22.98 14.59 -13.04
C GLY A 474 -22.46 13.70 -11.91
N ASN A 475 -23.19 13.66 -10.78
CA ASN A 475 -22.75 12.98 -9.57
C ASN A 475 -23.09 11.49 -9.61
N HIS A 476 -22.21 10.67 -9.03
CA HIS A 476 -22.37 9.23 -8.97
C HIS A 476 -22.26 8.74 -7.53
N THR A 477 -23.34 8.20 -6.99
CA THR A 477 -23.48 7.89 -5.57
C THR A 477 -23.62 6.39 -5.36
N GLU A 478 -22.80 5.83 -4.46
CA GLU A 478 -22.97 4.44 -4.03
C GLU A 478 -24.12 4.36 -3.02
N VAL A 479 -25.16 3.57 -3.35
CA VAL A 479 -26.39 3.49 -2.57
C VAL A 479 -26.46 2.24 -1.69
N ARG A 480 -25.82 1.15 -2.11
CA ARG A 480 -25.67 -0.09 -1.33
C ARG A 480 -24.33 -0.74 -1.61
N ARG A 481 -23.77 -1.38 -0.58
CA ARG A 481 -22.46 -2.05 -0.61
C ARG A 481 -22.51 -3.32 0.22
N PHE A 482 -21.98 -4.40 -0.34
CA PHE A 482 -21.76 -5.67 0.34
C PHE A 482 -20.27 -6.03 0.23
N ILE A 483 -19.68 -6.53 1.30
CA ILE A 483 -18.33 -7.11 1.29
C ILE A 483 -18.41 -8.58 1.71
N PHE A 484 -17.83 -9.44 0.90
CA PHE A 484 -17.77 -10.88 1.11
C PHE A 484 -16.32 -11.34 1.32
N ASP A 485 -16.14 -12.38 2.14
CA ASP A 485 -14.87 -13.09 2.33
C ASP A 485 -14.59 -13.93 1.09
N GLY A 486 -13.60 -13.48 0.31
CA GLY A 486 -13.18 -14.15 -0.91
C GLY A 486 -12.22 -15.32 -0.66
N ARG A 487 -11.70 -15.49 0.56
CA ARG A 487 -10.66 -16.50 0.83
C ARG A 487 -11.22 -17.90 0.66
N GLY A 488 -10.52 -18.71 -0.14
CA GLY A 488 -10.96 -20.06 -0.48
C GLY A 488 -12.32 -20.12 -1.17
N SER A 489 -12.75 -19.02 -1.81
CA SER A 489 -13.90 -19.02 -2.72
C SER A 489 -13.44 -19.22 -4.15
N ASP A 490 -14.37 -19.66 -4.98
CA ASP A 490 -14.30 -19.60 -6.44
C ASP A 490 -15.26 -18.50 -6.96
N ARG A 491 -15.27 -18.26 -8.27
CA ARG A 491 -16.12 -17.23 -8.91
C ARG A 491 -17.63 -17.44 -8.73
N PHE A 492 -18.07 -18.61 -8.26
CA PHE A 492 -19.47 -18.92 -7.98
C PHE A 492 -19.80 -19.02 -6.48
N SER A 493 -18.83 -19.42 -5.65
CA SER A 493 -19.04 -19.66 -4.22
C SER A 493 -18.80 -18.45 -3.32
N TRP A 494 -18.28 -17.33 -3.85
CA TRP A 494 -18.03 -16.11 -3.06
C TRP A 494 -19.30 -15.40 -2.59
N PHE A 495 -20.40 -15.53 -3.35
CA PHE A 495 -21.66 -14.84 -3.08
C PHE A 495 -22.60 -15.75 -2.29
N SER A 496 -22.33 -15.86 -0.99
CA SER A 496 -23.07 -16.74 -0.08
C SER A 496 -23.22 -16.09 1.32
N PRO A 497 -24.24 -16.48 2.09
CA PRO A 497 -24.54 -15.85 3.37
C PRO A 497 -23.43 -16.02 4.41
N GLU A 498 -22.76 -17.18 4.44
CA GLU A 498 -21.65 -17.47 5.35
C GLU A 498 -20.38 -16.66 5.07
N ARG A 499 -20.29 -16.04 3.88
CA ARG A 499 -19.15 -15.21 3.48
C ARG A 499 -19.38 -13.72 3.69
N ILE A 500 -20.53 -13.29 4.21
CA ILE A 500 -20.77 -11.86 4.44
C ILE A 500 -19.85 -11.34 5.53
N MET A 501 -19.00 -10.36 5.17
CA MET A 501 -18.18 -9.59 6.10
C MET A 501 -18.82 -8.23 6.42
N GLU A 502 -19.45 -7.60 5.42
CA GLU A 502 -20.14 -6.32 5.54
C GLU A 502 -21.44 -6.35 4.75
N THR A 503 -22.51 -5.84 5.36
CA THR A 503 -23.85 -5.77 4.75
C THR A 503 -24.46 -4.39 5.03
N PRO A 504 -25.24 -3.82 4.08
CA PRO A 504 -25.92 -2.55 4.32
C PRO A 504 -27.21 -2.72 5.14
N TYR A 505 -27.58 -3.94 5.53
CA TYR A 505 -28.85 -4.25 6.19
C TYR A 505 -28.65 -4.81 7.61
N LYS A 506 -29.38 -4.25 8.58
CA LYS A 506 -29.27 -4.58 10.02
C LYS A 506 -29.84 -5.97 10.36
N ASP A 507 -30.75 -6.48 9.53
CA ASP A 507 -31.42 -7.77 9.72
C ASP A 507 -30.74 -8.93 8.97
N MET A 508 -29.64 -8.68 8.25
CA MET A 508 -28.79 -9.72 7.66
C MET A 508 -27.74 -10.18 8.66
N LYS A 509 -27.83 -11.43 9.11
CA LYS A 509 -26.93 -12.09 10.06
C LYS A 509 -26.71 -13.53 9.61
N ILE A 510 -25.66 -14.18 10.14
CA ILE A 510 -25.36 -15.58 9.80
C ILE A 510 -26.51 -16.57 10.10
N ASN A 511 -27.40 -16.21 11.02
CA ASN A 511 -28.59 -17.00 11.38
C ASN A 511 -29.90 -16.49 10.74
N THR A 512 -29.83 -15.49 9.86
CA THR A 512 -30.98 -15.04 9.09
C THR A 512 -31.38 -16.13 8.11
N THR A 513 -32.68 -16.40 8.01
CA THR A 513 -33.21 -17.35 7.03
C THR A 513 -33.21 -16.72 5.64
N TYR A 514 -32.55 -17.37 4.68
CA TYR A 514 -32.51 -16.96 3.28
C TYR A 514 -33.27 -18.00 2.46
N SER A 515 -34.33 -17.60 1.77
CA SER A 515 -35.04 -18.47 0.82
C SER A 515 -34.23 -18.64 -0.47
N GLN A 516 -33.49 -17.60 -0.85
CA GLN A 516 -32.59 -17.62 -1.99
C GLN A 516 -31.42 -16.67 -1.74
N PHE A 517 -30.21 -17.19 -1.81
CA PHE A 517 -28.98 -16.40 -1.77
C PHE A 517 -27.99 -17.03 -2.73
N SER A 518 -28.09 -16.65 -4.00
CA SER A 518 -27.26 -17.26 -5.03
C SER A 518 -26.99 -16.29 -6.17
N LEU A 519 -25.85 -16.53 -6.83
CA LEU A 519 -25.69 -16.13 -8.23
C LEU A 519 -26.76 -16.90 -9.02
N GLY A 520 -27.48 -16.20 -9.88
CA GLY A 520 -28.76 -16.66 -10.45
C GLY A 520 -28.65 -17.85 -11.42
N SER A 521 -29.61 -17.94 -12.34
CA SER A 521 -29.58 -18.87 -13.48
C SER A 521 -29.72 -18.10 -14.79
N SER A 522 -29.71 -18.78 -15.94
CA SER A 522 -29.97 -18.16 -17.26
C SER A 522 -31.40 -17.58 -17.41
N HIS A 523 -32.27 -17.73 -16.41
CA HIS A 523 -33.61 -17.17 -16.38
C HIS A 523 -33.62 -15.70 -15.88
N SER A 524 -34.83 -15.16 -15.64
CA SER A 524 -35.11 -13.77 -15.30
C SER A 524 -34.30 -13.16 -14.16
N ARG A 525 -33.96 -13.93 -13.13
CA ARG A 525 -33.35 -13.43 -11.90
C ARG A 525 -31.86 -13.77 -11.83
N GLN A 526 -31.05 -12.73 -11.78
CA GLN A 526 -29.60 -12.69 -11.65
C GLN A 526 -29.28 -12.14 -10.25
N PHE A 527 -28.19 -12.58 -9.59
CA PHE A 527 -27.75 -12.09 -8.25
C PHE A 527 -28.89 -11.77 -7.26
N VAL A 528 -29.39 -12.78 -6.54
CA VAL A 528 -30.59 -12.65 -5.70
C VAL A 528 -30.27 -12.89 -4.23
N ILE A 529 -30.80 -12.02 -3.37
CA ILE A 529 -30.81 -12.16 -1.91
C ILE A 529 -32.25 -11.96 -1.42
N ASN A 530 -32.95 -13.05 -1.12
CA ASN A 530 -34.34 -13.08 -0.67
C ASN A 530 -34.50 -13.73 0.71
N LYS A 531 -35.50 -13.22 1.44
CA LYS A 531 -35.89 -13.70 2.77
C LYS A 531 -37.01 -14.74 2.67
N MET A 532 -38.01 -14.46 1.85
CA MET A 532 -39.11 -15.39 1.54
C MET A 532 -39.14 -15.67 0.03
N GLU A 533 -39.49 -16.90 -0.33
CA GLU A 533 -39.45 -17.37 -1.72
C GLU A 533 -40.39 -16.56 -2.61
N ILE A 534 -39.96 -16.28 -3.84
CA ILE A 534 -40.82 -15.66 -4.84
C ILE A 534 -41.38 -16.79 -5.71
N GLU A 535 -42.64 -17.19 -5.45
CA GLU A 535 -43.35 -18.17 -6.27
C GLU A 535 -43.51 -17.63 -7.70
N ALA A 536 -43.36 -18.52 -8.69
CA ALA A 536 -43.06 -18.19 -10.09
C ALA A 536 -44.09 -17.33 -10.84
N GLU A 537 -45.24 -16.96 -10.24
CA GLU A 537 -46.32 -16.24 -10.92
C GLU A 537 -47.01 -15.17 -10.02
N SER A 538 -46.50 -14.87 -8.81
CA SER A 538 -47.16 -13.94 -7.87
C SER A 538 -46.19 -13.38 -6.80
N CYS A 539 -45.90 -12.07 -6.83
CA CYS A 539 -45.10 -11.35 -5.82
C CYS A 539 -45.79 -11.02 -4.48
N PRO A 540 -47.13 -11.04 -4.35
CA PRO A 540 -47.78 -10.84 -3.05
C PRO A 540 -47.20 -11.75 -1.95
N GLY A 541 -46.55 -11.15 -0.96
CA GLY A 541 -45.95 -11.84 0.19
C GLY A 541 -44.46 -12.18 0.08
N SER A 542 -43.83 -11.92 -1.07
CA SER A 542 -42.39 -12.09 -1.24
C SER A 542 -41.61 -10.94 -0.63
N SER A 543 -40.48 -11.24 0.02
CA SER A 543 -39.61 -10.19 0.60
C SER A 543 -38.14 -10.51 0.43
N GLY A 544 -37.32 -9.47 0.26
CA GLY A 544 -35.89 -9.60 0.05
C GLY A 544 -35.12 -8.29 0.15
N TRP A 545 -33.86 -8.37 -0.23
CA TRP A 545 -32.89 -7.28 -0.10
C TRP A 545 -32.33 -6.82 -1.44
N LEU A 546 -32.03 -7.74 -2.35
CA LEU A 546 -31.43 -7.47 -3.65
C LEU A 546 -31.95 -8.46 -4.70
N ALA A 547 -32.32 -7.97 -5.88
CA ALA A 547 -32.60 -8.77 -7.06
C ALA A 547 -32.12 -8.06 -8.33
N VAL A 548 -31.38 -8.76 -9.18
CA VAL A 548 -31.08 -8.30 -10.55
C VAL A 548 -32.01 -9.02 -11.50
N ILE A 549 -32.69 -8.28 -12.36
CA ILE A 549 -33.78 -8.82 -13.18
C ILE A 549 -33.46 -8.53 -14.64
N HIS A 550 -33.60 -9.54 -15.50
CA HIS A 550 -33.38 -9.42 -16.94
C HIS A 550 -34.54 -9.99 -17.75
N ASN A 551 -35.08 -9.17 -18.66
CA ASN A 551 -36.06 -9.50 -19.69
C ASN A 551 -37.08 -10.58 -19.28
N SER A 552 -37.95 -10.25 -18.33
CA SER A 552 -38.83 -11.23 -17.69
C SER A 552 -40.19 -10.70 -17.33
N ASP A 553 -41.22 -11.55 -17.47
CA ASP A 553 -42.58 -11.38 -16.93
C ASP A 553 -42.63 -11.57 -15.39
N ASP A 554 -41.54 -11.28 -14.71
CA ASP A 554 -41.38 -11.43 -13.28
C ASP A 554 -42.11 -10.30 -12.56
N CYS A 555 -42.84 -10.61 -11.50
CA CYS A 555 -43.67 -9.66 -10.77
C CYS A 555 -42.89 -8.55 -10.04
N LEU A 556 -41.55 -8.62 -10.05
CA LEU A 556 -40.62 -7.57 -9.61
C LEU A 556 -40.40 -6.47 -10.67
N TRP A 557 -41.00 -6.60 -11.86
CA TRP A 557 -40.82 -5.67 -12.96
C TRP A 557 -41.58 -4.36 -12.74
N GLN A 558 -40.86 -3.27 -12.49
CA GLN A 558 -41.43 -1.92 -12.32
C GLN A 558 -40.90 -0.89 -13.34
N GLY A 559 -40.24 -1.30 -14.44
CA GLY A 559 -39.68 -0.33 -15.39
C GLY A 559 -39.31 -0.87 -16.78
N ASN A 560 -39.22 0.03 -17.76
CA ASN A 560 -38.97 -0.27 -19.18
C ASN A 560 -37.52 -0.70 -19.53
N ALA A 561 -36.68 -1.06 -18.56
CA ALA A 561 -35.29 -1.47 -18.80
C ALA A 561 -35.16 -2.99 -18.98
N PHE A 562 -34.24 -3.42 -19.84
CA PHE A 562 -33.97 -4.83 -20.11
C PHE A 562 -33.28 -5.52 -18.93
N THR A 563 -32.41 -4.81 -18.23
CA THR A 563 -31.77 -5.26 -16.98
C THR A 563 -32.06 -4.23 -15.89
N ASN A 564 -32.59 -4.66 -14.75
CA ASN A 564 -32.91 -3.81 -13.59
C ASN A 564 -32.16 -4.29 -12.35
N PHE A 565 -31.58 -3.35 -11.60
CA PHE A 565 -30.97 -3.61 -10.29
C PHE A 565 -31.91 -3.11 -9.20
N VAL A 566 -32.61 -4.01 -8.53
CA VAL A 566 -33.66 -3.68 -7.56
C VAL A 566 -33.19 -4.02 -6.15
N TYR A 567 -33.36 -3.12 -5.18
CA TYR A 567 -32.90 -3.31 -3.81
C TYR A 567 -33.84 -2.70 -2.77
N SER A 568 -33.71 -3.16 -1.52
CA SER A 568 -34.47 -2.60 -0.40
C SER A 568 -34.01 -1.17 -0.05
N GLY A 569 -34.93 -0.21 -0.09
CA GLY A 569 -34.72 1.18 0.31
C GLY A 569 -34.57 1.39 1.83
N GLN A 570 -34.87 0.39 2.65
CA GLN A 570 -34.71 0.42 4.11
C GLN A 570 -33.48 -0.36 4.58
N ASP A 571 -33.11 -0.21 5.86
CA ASP A 571 -32.02 -1.00 6.51
C ASP A 571 -32.42 -2.46 6.82
N ALA A 572 -33.48 -2.99 6.18
CA ALA A 572 -34.00 -4.35 6.38
C ALA A 572 -34.63 -4.93 5.10
N ALA A 573 -34.99 -6.22 5.09
CA ALA A 573 -35.75 -6.81 3.97
C ALA A 573 -37.09 -6.11 3.77
N VAL A 574 -37.48 -5.86 2.52
CA VAL A 574 -38.79 -5.26 2.18
C VAL A 574 -39.65 -6.25 1.40
N ASN A 575 -40.96 -6.10 1.54
CA ASN A 575 -41.90 -6.73 0.62
C ASN A 575 -41.68 -6.13 -0.77
N TRP A 576 -41.52 -6.98 -1.79
CA TRP A 576 -41.20 -6.52 -3.13
C TRP A 576 -42.35 -5.79 -3.84
N ASP A 577 -43.59 -6.02 -3.42
CA ASP A 577 -44.80 -5.45 -4.03
C ASP A 577 -45.25 -4.18 -3.29
N GLU A 578 -45.31 -4.23 -1.95
CA GLU A 578 -45.85 -3.15 -1.11
C GLU A 578 -44.78 -2.34 -0.37
N GLY A 579 -43.54 -2.81 -0.36
CA GLY A 579 -42.45 -2.21 0.39
C GLY A 579 -41.72 -1.08 -0.35
N PRO A 580 -40.88 -0.31 0.36
CA PRO A 580 -40.06 0.75 -0.24
C PRO A 580 -38.89 0.13 -1.02
N VAL A 581 -39.17 -0.21 -2.27
CA VAL A 581 -38.22 -0.76 -3.24
C VAL A 581 -37.57 0.36 -4.05
N GLU A 582 -36.25 0.28 -4.26
CA GLU A 582 -35.49 1.24 -5.06
C GLU A 582 -34.72 0.57 -6.19
N THR A 583 -34.32 1.34 -7.21
CA THR A 583 -33.52 0.88 -8.35
C THR A 583 -32.15 1.55 -8.41
N ALA A 584 -31.15 0.86 -8.97
CA ALA A 584 -29.82 1.41 -9.25
C ALA A 584 -29.52 1.43 -10.75
N ASP A 585 -28.63 2.34 -11.16
CA ASP A 585 -28.19 2.49 -12.57
C ASP A 585 -27.04 1.55 -12.91
N VAL A 586 -26.17 1.25 -11.93
CA VAL A 586 -25.01 0.39 -12.11
C VAL A 586 -24.88 -0.58 -10.94
N LEU A 587 -24.60 -1.85 -11.28
CA LEU A 587 -24.10 -2.85 -10.35
C LEU A 587 -22.65 -3.15 -10.70
N ALA A 588 -21.76 -3.07 -9.72
CA ALA A 588 -20.34 -3.35 -9.92
C ALA A 588 -19.84 -4.40 -8.93
N VAL A 589 -19.08 -5.37 -9.43
CA VAL A 589 -18.37 -6.36 -8.62
C VAL A 589 -16.87 -6.07 -8.71
N PHE A 590 -16.24 -5.95 -7.56
CA PHE A 590 -14.81 -5.75 -7.42
C PHE A 590 -14.19 -6.87 -6.60
N VAL A 591 -12.92 -7.16 -6.88
CA VAL A 591 -12.14 -8.11 -6.09
C VAL A 591 -10.91 -7.42 -5.52
N ARG A 592 -10.58 -7.80 -4.28
CA ARG A 592 -9.33 -7.46 -3.62
C ARG A 592 -8.48 -8.72 -3.55
N SER A 593 -7.28 -8.65 -4.11
CA SER A 593 -6.31 -9.72 -4.01
C SER A 593 -4.88 -9.16 -3.90
N PRO A 594 -4.00 -9.82 -3.13
CA PRO A 594 -2.59 -9.46 -3.04
C PRO A 594 -1.87 -9.59 -4.40
N LEU A 595 -2.38 -10.43 -5.30
CA LEU A 595 -1.87 -10.61 -6.66
C LEU A 595 -2.45 -9.60 -7.66
N LEU A 596 -3.50 -8.87 -7.29
CA LEU A 596 -4.09 -7.77 -8.08
C LEU A 596 -3.54 -6.39 -7.72
N HIS A 597 -2.79 -6.28 -6.61
CA HIS A 597 -1.92 -5.14 -6.32
C HIS A 597 -0.69 -5.10 -7.23
N ASN A 598 -0.59 -6.02 -8.19
CA ASN A 598 0.63 -6.35 -8.86
C ASN A 598 0.81 -5.49 -10.12
N PRO A 599 1.71 -4.47 -10.12
CA PRO A 599 2.02 -3.71 -11.33
C PRO A 599 2.60 -4.61 -12.42
N CYS A 600 2.98 -5.85 -12.13
CA CYS A 600 3.43 -6.85 -13.11
C CYS A 600 2.38 -7.31 -14.12
N ARG A 601 1.20 -6.69 -14.16
CA ARG A 601 0.17 -6.97 -15.16
C ARG A 601 0.37 -6.08 -16.38
N GLU A 602 0.25 -6.69 -17.55
CA GLU A 602 0.39 -5.99 -18.83
C GLU A 602 -0.59 -4.81 -18.92
N GLY A 603 -0.10 -3.65 -19.38
CA GLY A 603 -0.86 -2.40 -19.43
C GLY A 603 -0.88 -1.58 -18.12
N ARG A 604 -0.24 -2.04 -17.04
CA ARG A 604 -0.09 -1.28 -15.77
C ARG A 604 1.32 -0.70 -15.57
N TYR A 605 2.19 -0.83 -16.57
CA TYR A 605 3.56 -0.31 -16.60
C TYR A 605 3.93 0.15 -18.01
N THR A 606 4.88 1.06 -18.12
CA THR A 606 5.44 1.56 -19.38
C THR A 606 6.69 0.77 -19.75
N VAL A 607 6.84 0.39 -21.01
CA VAL A 607 8.05 -0.29 -21.49
C VAL A 607 9.01 0.73 -22.10
N ILE A 608 10.27 0.70 -21.65
CA ILE A 608 11.35 1.49 -22.23
C ILE A 608 12.28 0.54 -22.99
N THR A 609 12.40 0.76 -24.30
CA THR A 609 13.20 -0.05 -25.23
C THR A 609 14.42 0.70 -25.79
N ASP A 610 14.70 1.91 -25.32
CA ASP A 610 15.75 2.76 -25.90
C ASP A 610 17.14 2.18 -25.61
N THR A 611 17.75 1.59 -26.64
CA THR A 611 19.04 0.90 -26.51
C THR A 611 20.17 1.82 -26.08
N ARG A 612 20.06 3.15 -26.29
CA ARG A 612 21.05 4.15 -25.85
C ARG A 612 21.32 4.12 -24.36
N ARG A 613 20.38 3.59 -23.57
CA ARG A 613 20.46 3.51 -22.10
C ARG A 613 21.44 2.46 -21.59
N SER A 614 22.00 1.62 -22.46
CA SER A 614 23.03 0.66 -22.04
C SER A 614 24.21 1.39 -21.43
N ALA A 615 24.68 0.91 -20.27
CA ALA A 615 25.86 1.45 -19.58
C ALA A 615 27.13 1.49 -20.45
N ASP A 616 27.18 0.76 -21.57
CA ASP A 616 28.32 0.74 -22.50
C ASP A 616 28.24 1.78 -23.64
N ILE A 617 27.14 2.53 -23.75
CA ILE A 617 26.93 3.46 -24.86
C ILE A 617 27.29 4.88 -24.47
N LEU A 618 28.25 5.44 -25.19
CA LEU A 618 28.64 6.85 -25.06
C LEU A 618 27.53 7.81 -25.50
N ARG A 619 27.47 8.98 -24.84
CA ARG A 619 26.67 10.13 -25.26
C ARG A 619 27.31 10.80 -26.47
N TYR A 620 26.51 11.01 -27.52
CA TYR A 620 26.92 11.72 -28.74
C TYR A 620 26.08 13.00 -28.91
N SER A 621 26.75 14.14 -29.08
CA SER A 621 26.13 15.47 -29.08
C SER A 621 25.04 15.69 -30.14
N GLY A 622 25.01 14.92 -31.22
CA GLY A 622 24.00 15.05 -32.29
C GLY A 622 22.82 14.09 -32.27
N ARG A 623 22.84 13.02 -31.45
CA ARG A 623 21.79 11.98 -31.47
C ARG A 623 20.60 12.30 -30.55
N GLY A 624 20.63 13.47 -29.91
CA GLY A 624 19.79 13.79 -28.76
C GLY A 624 20.20 12.92 -27.56
N SER A 625 20.49 13.54 -26.43
CA SER A 625 20.77 12.80 -25.21
C SER A 625 19.51 12.13 -24.68
N VAL A 626 19.67 10.98 -24.03
CA VAL A 626 18.58 10.39 -23.23
C VAL A 626 18.39 11.27 -22.00
N ASP A 627 17.16 11.75 -21.79
CA ASP A 627 16.83 12.69 -20.72
C ASP A 627 15.50 12.34 -20.06
N ASP A 628 15.58 11.88 -18.81
CA ASP A 628 14.45 11.45 -17.99
C ASP A 628 13.95 12.56 -17.06
N ARG A 629 14.42 13.80 -17.20
CA ARG A 629 13.85 14.95 -16.46
C ARG A 629 12.37 15.19 -16.77
N SER A 630 11.89 14.72 -17.92
CA SER A 630 10.47 14.79 -18.32
C SER A 630 9.70 13.47 -18.13
N LEU A 631 10.37 12.44 -17.62
CA LEU A 631 9.80 11.10 -17.45
C LEU A 631 8.71 11.12 -16.36
N GLN A 632 7.48 10.75 -16.70
CA GLN A 632 6.38 10.79 -15.73
C GLN A 632 6.57 9.77 -14.59
N PRO A 633 6.15 10.07 -13.36
CA PRO A 633 6.21 9.09 -12.28
C PRO A 633 5.38 7.84 -12.61
N GLY A 634 5.93 6.64 -12.42
CA GLY A 634 5.22 5.41 -12.78
C GLY A 634 6.01 4.11 -12.66
N TRP A 635 5.40 3.00 -13.06
CA TRP A 635 6.06 1.69 -13.16
C TRP A 635 6.63 1.49 -14.55
N TYR A 636 7.90 1.12 -14.63
CA TYR A 636 8.65 0.96 -15.87
C TYR A 636 9.28 -0.42 -15.97
N ARG A 637 9.21 -1.00 -17.17
CA ARG A 637 9.93 -2.20 -17.56
C ARG A 637 11.02 -1.82 -18.54
N MET A 638 12.26 -2.20 -18.24
CA MET A 638 13.37 -2.04 -19.17
C MET A 638 13.46 -3.28 -20.08
N THR A 639 13.58 -3.08 -21.38
CA THR A 639 13.81 -4.15 -22.35
C THR A 639 14.80 -3.71 -23.42
N ASP A 640 15.41 -4.67 -24.11
CA ASP A 640 16.17 -4.39 -25.33
C ASP A 640 15.24 -4.13 -26.54
N ASP A 641 15.83 -3.93 -27.70
CA ASP A 641 15.15 -3.71 -28.99
C ASP A 641 14.35 -4.93 -29.48
N LYS A 642 14.62 -6.11 -28.92
CA LYS A 642 13.91 -7.37 -29.20
C LYS A 642 12.89 -7.74 -28.10
N GLY A 643 12.72 -6.87 -27.09
CA GLY A 643 11.81 -7.11 -25.96
C GLY A 643 12.38 -8.05 -24.89
N ALA A 644 13.65 -8.43 -24.97
CA ALA A 644 14.31 -9.19 -23.91
C ALA A 644 14.43 -8.33 -22.66
N LYS A 645 14.36 -8.98 -21.48
CA LYS A 645 14.41 -8.28 -20.20
C LYS A 645 15.77 -7.62 -19.98
N LEU A 646 15.75 -6.39 -19.49
CA LEU A 646 16.92 -5.69 -18.96
C LEU A 646 16.64 -5.24 -17.52
N ASN A 647 17.69 -5.11 -16.73
CA ASN A 647 17.64 -4.39 -15.46
C ASN A 647 18.28 -3.01 -15.59
N ILE A 648 17.93 -2.10 -14.66
CA ILE A 648 18.72 -0.90 -14.43
C ILE A 648 20.09 -1.34 -13.88
N ALA A 649 21.16 -0.68 -14.33
CA ALA A 649 22.53 -1.01 -13.95
C ALA A 649 22.68 -1.03 -12.42
N THR A 650 23.29 -2.09 -11.88
CA THR A 650 23.54 -2.26 -10.43
C THR A 650 25.00 -1.99 -10.05
N SER A 651 25.75 -1.40 -10.97
CA SER A 651 27.15 -1.00 -10.82
C SER A 651 27.31 0.42 -11.34
N CYS A 652 28.35 1.11 -10.87
CA CYS A 652 28.64 2.48 -11.27
C CYS A 652 28.74 2.62 -12.79
N VAL A 653 28.11 3.68 -13.31
CA VAL A 653 28.16 4.10 -14.71
C VAL A 653 28.89 5.44 -14.76
N GLU A 654 29.90 5.54 -15.61
CA GLU A 654 30.72 6.75 -15.76
C GLU A 654 29.94 7.89 -16.44
N VAL A 655 30.30 9.14 -16.14
CA VAL A 655 29.74 10.34 -16.79
C VAL A 655 29.84 10.21 -18.32
N ASP A 656 28.83 10.73 -19.03
CA ASP A 656 28.69 10.65 -20.49
C ASP A 656 28.47 9.24 -21.08
N TYR A 657 28.15 8.24 -20.25
CA TYR A 657 27.66 6.94 -20.71
C TYR A 657 26.14 6.79 -20.57
N CYS A 658 25.61 5.70 -21.11
CA CYS A 658 24.17 5.44 -21.20
C CYS A 658 23.42 6.54 -21.98
N GLY A 659 24.12 7.14 -22.95
CA GLY A 659 23.55 8.14 -23.85
C GLY A 659 23.12 9.44 -23.16
N THR A 660 23.54 9.69 -21.91
CA THR A 660 23.16 10.84 -21.08
C THR A 660 24.40 11.50 -20.47
N HIS A 661 24.28 12.70 -19.89
CA HIS A 661 25.41 13.32 -19.18
C HIS A 661 25.55 12.69 -17.79
N TYR A 662 24.44 12.67 -17.06
CA TYR A 662 24.36 12.24 -15.68
C TYR A 662 23.65 10.89 -15.60
N PRO A 663 24.40 9.78 -15.64
CA PRO A 663 23.80 8.46 -15.58
C PRO A 663 23.28 8.16 -14.18
N ILE A 664 22.17 7.41 -14.12
CA ILE A 664 21.52 6.97 -12.90
C ILE A 664 21.54 5.43 -12.86
N TRP A 665 22.09 4.87 -11.78
CA TRP A 665 22.22 3.44 -11.54
C TRP A 665 21.77 3.07 -10.13
N ILE A 666 21.55 1.78 -9.82
CA ILE A 666 21.06 1.30 -8.53
C ILE A 666 22.22 0.81 -7.68
N ASN A 667 22.39 1.39 -6.49
CA ASN A 667 23.41 0.98 -5.52
C ASN A 667 22.83 0.09 -4.42
N ASP A 668 22.01 -0.88 -4.81
CA ASP A 668 21.33 -1.82 -3.93
C ASP A 668 21.15 -3.17 -4.62
N LYS A 669 20.91 -4.22 -3.83
CA LYS A 669 20.50 -5.52 -4.37
C LYS A 669 19.07 -5.46 -4.87
N LEU A 670 18.83 -5.91 -6.10
CA LEU A 670 17.48 -6.06 -6.68
C LEU A 670 16.65 -7.13 -5.93
N PRO A 671 15.31 -7.08 -5.98
CA PRO A 671 14.47 -8.14 -5.44
C PRO A 671 14.69 -9.46 -6.20
N GLU A 672 14.77 -10.57 -5.46
CA GLU A 672 15.15 -11.89 -6.01
C GLU A 672 13.96 -12.84 -6.10
N THR A 673 12.90 -12.62 -5.32
CA THR A 673 11.74 -13.53 -5.24
C THR A 673 10.49 -12.93 -5.87
N PRO A 674 9.70 -13.69 -6.67
CA PRO A 674 8.47 -13.19 -7.28
C PRO A 674 7.48 -12.61 -6.26
N GLY A 675 7.01 -11.39 -6.51
CA GLY A 675 6.14 -10.61 -5.61
C GLY A 675 6.89 -9.79 -4.56
N GLU A 676 8.21 -9.93 -4.44
CA GLU A 676 9.04 -9.13 -3.53
C GLU A 676 9.09 -7.67 -4.00
N ARG A 677 8.76 -6.76 -3.08
CA ARG A 677 8.88 -5.31 -3.27
C ARG A 677 10.04 -4.81 -2.45
N LYS A 678 10.83 -3.91 -3.03
CA LYS A 678 12.00 -3.35 -2.37
C LYS A 678 12.17 -1.86 -2.70
N PRO A 679 12.32 -0.99 -1.69
CA PRO A 679 12.85 0.35 -1.93
C PRO A 679 14.31 0.24 -2.35
N LEU A 680 14.70 1.00 -3.36
CA LEU A 680 16.06 1.00 -3.90
C LEU A 680 16.63 2.42 -3.87
N THR A 681 17.94 2.51 -3.70
CA THR A 681 18.71 3.75 -3.81
C THR A 681 19.27 3.86 -5.21
N GLY A 682 18.73 4.79 -5.99
CA GLY A 682 19.36 5.26 -7.22
C GLY A 682 20.50 6.23 -6.89
N CYS A 683 21.61 6.09 -7.60
CA CYS A 683 22.82 6.90 -7.52
C CYS A 683 22.99 7.63 -8.83
N ILE A 684 23.20 8.95 -8.75
CA ILE A 684 23.45 9.82 -9.89
C ILE A 684 24.93 10.14 -9.91
N ASN A 685 25.59 9.89 -11.05
CA ASN A 685 26.97 10.27 -11.25
C ASN A 685 27.04 11.65 -11.92
N THR A 686 27.67 12.62 -11.24
CA THR A 686 27.77 14.01 -11.72
C THR A 686 29.21 14.46 -11.96
N GLU A 687 30.20 13.62 -11.70
CA GLU A 687 31.62 13.98 -11.73
C GLU A 687 32.48 12.79 -12.22
N GLU A 688 33.58 13.03 -12.93
CA GLU A 688 34.42 11.95 -13.51
C GLU A 688 35.00 10.98 -12.46
N ASP A 689 35.36 11.48 -11.27
CA ASP A 689 35.87 10.65 -10.15
C ASP A 689 34.74 10.21 -9.18
N GLY A 690 33.52 10.60 -9.48
CA GLY A 690 32.31 10.30 -8.73
C GLY A 690 31.66 9.01 -9.20
N CYS A 691 30.95 8.32 -8.31
CA CYS A 691 30.05 7.22 -8.68
C CYS A 691 28.64 7.38 -8.11
N CYS A 692 28.47 8.09 -6.99
CA CYS A 692 27.17 8.30 -6.37
C CYS A 692 27.19 9.63 -5.60
N ASN A 693 27.30 10.73 -6.34
CA ASN A 693 27.45 12.08 -5.79
C ASN A 693 26.08 12.63 -5.36
N GLN A 694 25.00 12.15 -5.98
CA GLN A 694 23.62 12.38 -5.54
C GLN A 694 22.82 11.08 -5.49
N LYS A 695 21.73 11.10 -4.71
CA LYS A 695 20.87 9.93 -4.49
C LYS A 695 19.42 10.25 -4.78
N ILE A 696 18.70 9.27 -5.32
CA ILE A 696 17.25 9.27 -5.53
C ILE A 696 16.66 7.97 -4.98
N ILE A 697 15.44 8.02 -4.45
CA ILE A 697 14.76 6.82 -3.95
C ILE A 697 13.85 6.28 -5.05
N LEU A 698 13.97 4.99 -5.32
CA LEU A 698 13.23 4.25 -6.34
C LEU A 698 12.46 3.10 -5.69
N GLY A 699 11.50 2.55 -6.42
CA GLY A 699 10.84 1.28 -6.06
C GLY A 699 11.23 0.17 -7.02
N ALA A 700 11.19 -1.08 -6.56
CA ALA A 700 11.22 -2.24 -7.44
C ALA A 700 10.27 -3.34 -6.99
N ILE A 701 9.77 -4.12 -7.94
CA ILE A 701 9.02 -5.36 -7.69
C ILE A 701 9.43 -6.45 -8.67
N HIS A 702 9.64 -7.66 -8.16
CA HIS A 702 9.96 -8.82 -8.98
C HIS A 702 8.68 -9.50 -9.50
N CYS A 703 8.52 -9.55 -10.82
CA CYS A 703 7.32 -10.04 -11.50
C CYS A 703 7.32 -11.54 -11.83
N GLY A 704 8.35 -12.26 -11.40
CA GLY A 704 8.61 -13.63 -11.82
C GLY A 704 9.71 -13.66 -12.86
N ASP A 705 9.40 -13.19 -14.07
CA ASP A 705 10.35 -13.27 -15.18
C ASP A 705 11.21 -12.01 -15.36
N TYR A 706 10.76 -10.87 -14.82
CA TYR A 706 11.39 -9.55 -14.95
C TYR A 706 11.14 -8.70 -13.69
N ILE A 707 11.78 -7.54 -13.60
CA ILE A 707 11.58 -6.57 -12.52
C ILE A 707 10.92 -5.32 -13.11
N LEU A 708 9.95 -4.76 -12.38
CA LEU A 708 9.44 -3.42 -12.64
C LEU A 708 10.06 -2.43 -11.68
N PHE A 709 10.41 -1.26 -12.20
CA PHE A 709 11.00 -0.16 -11.45
C PHE A 709 9.99 0.97 -11.31
N GLY A 710 9.77 1.44 -10.08
CA GLY A 710 9.03 2.66 -9.79
C GLY A 710 9.99 3.84 -9.98
N LEU A 711 9.87 4.51 -11.11
CA LEU A 711 10.73 5.63 -11.51
C LEU A 711 9.98 6.94 -11.37
N ASP A 712 10.75 8.00 -11.16
CA ASP A 712 10.26 9.36 -10.99
C ASP A 712 11.01 10.33 -11.91
N GLN A 713 10.48 11.54 -12.08
CA GLN A 713 11.17 12.64 -12.75
C GLN A 713 12.53 12.87 -12.10
N VAL A 714 13.56 12.99 -12.92
CA VAL A 714 14.89 13.30 -12.40
C VAL A 714 14.91 14.77 -11.95
N PRO A 715 15.33 15.05 -10.72
CA PRO A 715 15.50 16.41 -10.22
C PRO A 715 16.33 17.31 -11.15
N SER A 716 16.10 18.61 -11.12
CA SER A 716 17.07 19.57 -11.67
C SER A 716 18.37 19.47 -10.88
N ILE A 717 19.39 18.86 -11.48
CA ILE A 717 20.69 18.63 -10.86
C ILE A 717 21.58 19.85 -11.17
N LEU A 718 22.05 20.54 -10.12
CA LEU A 718 23.10 21.58 -10.17
C LEU A 718 22.77 22.89 -10.93
N GLY A 719 21.52 23.15 -11.29
CA GLY A 719 21.12 24.41 -11.94
C GLY A 719 21.56 24.53 -13.42
N ASN A 720 22.09 23.45 -14.00
CA ASN A 720 22.40 23.34 -15.41
C ASN A 720 21.44 22.34 -16.06
N ASP A 721 20.85 22.68 -17.21
CA ASP A 721 19.87 21.86 -17.93
C ASP A 721 20.49 20.64 -18.66
N GLU A 722 21.52 20.03 -18.09
CA GLU A 722 22.15 18.85 -18.69
C GLU A 722 21.27 17.60 -18.49
N PRO A 723 21.26 16.67 -19.47
CA PRO A 723 20.41 15.50 -19.48
C PRO A 723 20.86 14.46 -18.45
N ALA A 724 19.88 13.82 -17.81
CA ALA A 724 20.09 12.76 -16.83
C ALA A 724 19.15 11.58 -17.11
N ALA A 725 19.62 10.34 -17.00
CA ALA A 725 18.80 9.18 -17.38
C ALA A 725 19.09 7.90 -16.58
N TYR A 726 18.06 7.08 -16.39
CA TYR A 726 18.17 5.74 -15.84
C TYR A 726 18.81 4.78 -16.83
N CYS A 727 19.92 4.17 -16.40
CA CYS A 727 20.77 3.34 -17.24
C CYS A 727 20.45 1.86 -17.10
N THR A 728 20.47 1.14 -18.21
CA THR A 728 20.35 -0.32 -18.23
C THR A 728 21.72 -0.98 -18.09
N GLU A 729 21.73 -2.24 -17.66
CA GLU A 729 22.93 -3.04 -17.51
C GLU A 729 23.83 -3.07 -18.77
N ALA A 730 25.14 -3.21 -18.54
CA ALA A 730 26.14 -3.39 -19.58
C ALA A 730 26.01 -4.78 -20.23
N ASP A 731 26.24 -4.84 -21.54
CA ASP A 731 26.37 -6.11 -22.24
C ASP A 731 27.72 -6.77 -21.85
N GLN A 732 27.74 -8.09 -21.74
CA GLN A 732 28.98 -8.83 -21.43
C GLN A 732 29.84 -8.96 -22.69
N TRP A 733 30.69 -7.97 -22.95
CA TRP A 733 31.55 -7.91 -24.12
C TRP A 733 32.84 -8.72 -23.98
N GLU A 734 33.06 -9.65 -24.91
CA GLU A 734 34.35 -10.30 -25.10
C GLU A 734 35.08 -9.70 -26.31
N LEU A 735 36.32 -9.23 -26.12
CA LEU A 735 37.17 -8.80 -27.23
C LEU A 735 37.56 -10.01 -28.09
N VAL A 736 37.19 -9.99 -29.37
CA VAL A 736 37.53 -11.05 -30.34
C VAL A 736 38.51 -10.60 -31.41
N PHE A 737 38.62 -9.29 -31.63
CA PHE A 737 39.49 -8.73 -32.65
C PHE A 737 39.90 -7.31 -32.29
N LYS A 738 41.19 -6.99 -32.47
CA LYS A 738 41.72 -5.63 -32.40
C LYS A 738 42.70 -5.45 -33.54
N MET A 739 42.52 -4.38 -34.31
CA MET A 739 43.41 -4.03 -35.41
C MET A 739 43.90 -2.60 -35.24
N ARG A 740 45.21 -2.46 -35.22
CA ARG A 740 45.86 -1.15 -35.15
C ARG A 740 45.81 -0.46 -36.50
N ASP A 741 45.79 0.87 -36.44
CA ASP A 741 45.98 1.67 -37.62
C ASP A 741 47.32 1.40 -38.32
N GLY A 742 47.35 1.53 -39.65
CA GLY A 742 48.55 1.27 -40.46
C GLY A 742 48.79 -0.19 -40.85
N PHE A 743 47.91 -1.11 -40.47
CA PHE A 743 48.05 -2.55 -40.66
C PHE A 743 48.11 -3.03 -42.14
N LEU A 744 48.77 -4.18 -42.37
CA LEU A 744 49.04 -4.82 -43.66
C LEU A 744 48.16 -6.06 -43.90
N GLY A 745 47.10 -5.93 -44.70
CA GLY A 745 46.39 -7.07 -45.32
C GLY A 745 45.02 -7.46 -44.69
N PRO A 746 44.46 -8.62 -45.07
CA PRO A 746 43.25 -9.18 -44.45
C PRO A 746 43.54 -9.93 -43.15
N LEU A 747 42.85 -9.60 -42.06
CA LEU A 747 42.90 -10.39 -40.81
C LEU A 747 41.59 -11.10 -40.48
N TRP A 748 40.44 -10.56 -40.90
CA TRP A 748 39.16 -11.05 -40.43
C TRP A 748 38.82 -12.43 -41.04
N GLY A 749 38.78 -12.53 -42.37
CA GLY A 749 38.42 -13.76 -43.09
C GLY A 749 39.57 -14.68 -43.52
N VAL A 750 40.82 -14.45 -43.06
CA VAL A 750 42.02 -15.16 -43.52
C VAL A 750 42.76 -15.84 -42.35
N PRO A 751 43.34 -17.05 -42.53
CA PRO A 751 44.15 -17.71 -41.50
C PRO A 751 45.39 -16.89 -41.09
N PRO A 752 45.88 -17.01 -39.84
CA PRO A 752 45.44 -17.95 -38.81
C PRO A 752 44.12 -17.53 -38.11
N SER A 753 43.43 -18.52 -37.54
CA SER A 753 42.19 -18.30 -36.78
C SER A 753 42.42 -17.56 -35.46
N SER A 754 43.66 -17.53 -34.94
CA SER A 754 44.03 -16.84 -33.71
C SER A 754 45.37 -16.13 -33.86
N ILE A 755 45.49 -14.92 -33.30
CA ILE A 755 46.68 -14.06 -33.37
C ILE A 755 46.89 -13.40 -32.00
N ASN A 756 48.10 -13.54 -31.45
CA ASN A 756 48.54 -12.92 -30.20
C ASN A 756 47.60 -13.18 -29.00
N THR A 757 46.91 -14.32 -28.99
CA THR A 757 45.98 -14.68 -27.91
C THR A 757 46.67 -15.01 -26.60
N ASP A 758 47.96 -15.34 -26.65
CA ASP A 758 48.86 -15.62 -25.54
C ASP A 758 49.56 -14.38 -24.97
N ILE A 759 49.37 -13.20 -25.59
CA ILE A 759 50.01 -11.94 -25.18
C ILE A 759 48.98 -11.04 -24.46
N PRO A 760 49.09 -10.83 -23.13
CA PRO A 760 48.14 -10.01 -22.37
C PRO A 760 48.01 -8.56 -22.88
N LEU A 761 49.13 -7.92 -23.23
CA LEU A 761 49.16 -6.55 -23.77
C LEU A 761 48.33 -6.42 -25.07
N ALA A 762 48.20 -7.50 -25.86
CA ALA A 762 47.42 -7.48 -27.09
C ALA A 762 45.90 -7.32 -26.86
N ARG A 763 45.44 -7.61 -25.64
CA ARG A 763 44.03 -7.50 -25.23
C ARG A 763 43.69 -6.14 -24.60
N GLN A 764 44.68 -5.36 -24.19
CA GLN A 764 44.46 -4.06 -23.58
C GLN A 764 43.93 -3.08 -24.63
N LEU A 765 43.02 -2.19 -24.23
CA LEU A 765 42.38 -1.19 -25.12
C LEU A 765 43.16 0.12 -25.13
N ASP A 766 44.47 0.02 -25.33
CA ASP A 766 45.40 1.14 -25.46
C ASP A 766 46.23 1.02 -26.76
N ASN A 767 47.17 1.95 -26.95
CA ASN A 767 48.06 1.96 -28.11
C ASN A 767 49.47 1.42 -27.78
N GLU A 768 49.65 0.74 -26.62
CA GLU A 768 50.95 0.23 -26.19
C GLU A 768 51.39 -0.99 -27.00
N PHE A 769 50.45 -1.91 -27.27
CA PHE A 769 50.73 -3.08 -28.10
C PHE A 769 50.68 -2.73 -29.59
N LEU A 770 51.81 -2.91 -30.27
CA LEU A 770 51.99 -2.54 -31.68
C LEU A 770 51.47 -3.58 -32.68
N GLY A 771 50.96 -4.73 -32.21
CA GLY A 771 50.41 -5.81 -33.05
C GLY A 771 48.88 -5.84 -33.07
N ASN A 772 48.32 -6.78 -33.84
CA ASN A 772 46.89 -7.05 -33.86
C ASN A 772 46.53 -8.21 -32.94
N TYR A 773 45.25 -8.34 -32.63
CA TYR A 773 44.70 -9.41 -31.83
C TYR A 773 43.52 -10.04 -32.56
N LYS A 774 43.43 -11.37 -32.54
CA LYS A 774 42.30 -12.12 -33.10
C LYS A 774 42.11 -13.42 -32.33
N THR A 775 40.90 -13.74 -31.93
CA THR A 775 40.57 -15.06 -31.37
C THR A 775 39.92 -15.96 -32.41
N SER A 776 39.92 -17.27 -32.17
CA SER A 776 39.20 -18.22 -33.02
C SER A 776 37.71 -17.93 -33.10
N ARG A 777 37.11 -17.29 -32.08
CA ARG A 777 35.69 -16.90 -32.08
C ARG A 777 35.34 -15.95 -33.24
N ALA A 778 36.26 -15.05 -33.61
CA ALA A 778 36.05 -14.14 -34.74
C ALA A 778 35.84 -14.86 -36.09
N SER A 779 36.37 -16.08 -36.23
CA SER A 779 36.24 -16.89 -37.46
C SER A 779 35.05 -17.86 -37.45
N TRP A 780 34.29 -17.93 -36.35
CA TRP A 780 33.24 -18.95 -36.16
C TRP A 780 31.95 -18.38 -35.56
N LEU A 781 31.59 -17.13 -35.90
CA LEU A 781 30.39 -16.44 -35.41
C LEU A 781 29.09 -17.24 -35.64
N SER A 782 28.96 -17.92 -36.79
CA SER A 782 27.76 -18.71 -37.15
C SER A 782 27.55 -19.97 -36.30
N SER A 783 28.60 -20.47 -35.64
CA SER A 783 28.54 -21.71 -34.84
C SER A 783 28.35 -21.44 -33.35
N GLN A 784 28.22 -20.17 -32.96
CA GLN A 784 28.17 -19.72 -31.58
C GLN A 784 26.86 -18.98 -31.28
N SER A 785 26.43 -19.04 -30.03
CA SER A 785 25.25 -18.32 -29.53
C SER A 785 25.56 -16.83 -29.27
N ILE A 786 25.95 -16.11 -30.33
CA ILE A 786 26.23 -14.67 -30.29
C ILE A 786 24.92 -13.90 -30.45
N ASN A 787 24.68 -12.95 -29.54
CA ASN A 787 23.51 -12.07 -29.56
C ASN A 787 23.83 -10.73 -30.24
N LYS A 788 24.93 -10.08 -29.85
CA LYS A 788 25.32 -8.77 -30.39
C LYS A 788 26.80 -8.74 -30.76
N VAL A 789 27.13 -7.89 -31.73
CA VAL A 789 28.51 -7.58 -32.14
C VAL A 789 28.72 -6.06 -32.00
N LYS A 790 29.73 -5.64 -31.23
CA LYS A 790 30.12 -4.24 -31.08
C LYS A 790 31.38 -3.98 -31.89
N LEU A 791 31.36 -2.96 -32.74
CA LEU A 791 32.55 -2.40 -33.39
C LEU A 791 32.83 -1.04 -32.76
N ALA A 792 34.02 -0.88 -32.21
CA ALA A 792 34.47 0.35 -31.57
C ALA A 792 35.76 0.88 -32.21
N ILE A 793 35.86 2.21 -32.33
CA ILE A 793 37.08 2.91 -32.76
C ILE A 793 37.60 3.72 -31.60
N TYR A 794 38.90 3.61 -31.34
CA TYR A 794 39.58 4.30 -30.25
C TYR A 794 40.54 5.35 -30.80
N LYS A 795 40.63 6.47 -30.08
CA LYS A 795 41.61 7.53 -30.31
C LYS A 795 42.03 8.12 -28.98
N ASP A 796 43.34 8.27 -28.78
CA ASP A 796 43.95 8.79 -27.55
C ASP A 796 43.53 7.99 -26.31
N GLY A 797 43.38 6.66 -26.46
CA GLY A 797 42.95 5.74 -25.40
C GLY A 797 41.47 5.81 -25.02
N LYS A 798 40.67 6.65 -25.70
CA LYS A 798 39.21 6.77 -25.47
C LYS A 798 38.42 6.17 -26.63
N GLU A 799 37.31 5.50 -26.32
CA GLU A 799 36.35 5.07 -27.33
C GLU A 799 35.69 6.31 -27.95
N ARG A 800 35.66 6.39 -29.29
CA ARG A 800 35.16 7.55 -30.03
C ARG A 800 33.94 7.23 -30.88
N ILE A 801 33.84 6.00 -31.39
CA ILE A 801 32.76 5.55 -32.27
C ILE A 801 32.34 4.17 -31.80
N THR A 802 31.03 3.97 -31.66
CA THR A 802 30.41 2.70 -31.25
C THR A 802 29.31 2.32 -32.22
N LEU A 803 29.44 1.15 -32.87
CA LEU A 803 28.38 0.54 -33.67
C LEU A 803 27.99 -0.79 -33.02
N ILE A 804 26.69 -1.04 -32.87
CA ILE A 804 26.17 -2.30 -32.33
C ILE A 804 25.32 -2.96 -33.41
N PHE A 805 25.56 -4.24 -33.65
CA PHE A 805 24.87 -5.05 -34.64
C PHE A 805 24.23 -6.28 -34.00
N ASP A 806 23.14 -6.73 -34.60
CA ASP A 806 22.49 -8.01 -34.31
C ASP A 806 23.36 -9.17 -34.82
N GLY A 807 23.93 -9.91 -33.86
CA GLY A 807 24.77 -11.07 -34.10
C GLY A 807 23.99 -12.38 -34.26
N GLU A 808 22.68 -12.39 -34.01
CA GLU A 808 21.91 -13.63 -33.99
C GLU A 808 21.85 -14.26 -35.40
N SER A 809 22.23 -15.54 -35.46
CA SER A 809 22.34 -16.30 -36.71
C SER A 809 23.24 -15.66 -37.78
N ALA A 810 24.12 -14.73 -37.38
CA ALA A 810 25.03 -14.09 -38.32
C ALA A 810 26.25 -14.98 -38.60
N SER A 811 26.67 -15.01 -39.86
CA SER A 811 27.99 -15.52 -40.24
C SER A 811 29.09 -14.55 -39.86
N ASP A 812 30.35 -14.99 -39.97
CA ASP A 812 31.52 -14.14 -39.78
C ASP A 812 31.54 -12.91 -40.71
N ARG A 813 30.78 -12.92 -41.81
CA ARG A 813 30.72 -11.81 -42.78
C ARG A 813 29.41 -11.05 -42.82
N SER A 814 28.31 -11.69 -42.41
CA SER A 814 26.97 -11.12 -42.61
C SER A 814 26.50 -10.21 -41.47
N TRP A 815 27.18 -10.19 -40.33
CA TRP A 815 26.78 -9.34 -39.19
C TRP A 815 26.97 -7.84 -39.47
N PHE A 816 27.95 -7.48 -40.31
CA PHE A 816 28.24 -6.10 -40.67
C PHE A 816 27.37 -5.66 -41.85
N SER A 817 26.12 -5.34 -41.56
CA SER A 817 25.13 -4.89 -42.54
C SER A 817 24.18 -3.86 -41.94
N ASP A 818 23.52 -3.10 -42.82
CA ASP A 818 22.52 -2.10 -42.49
C ASP A 818 21.32 -2.70 -41.73
N TYR A 819 20.71 -3.78 -42.23
CA TYR A 819 19.53 -4.39 -41.64
C TYR A 819 19.80 -5.06 -40.27
N ARG A 820 21.07 -5.24 -39.89
CA ARG A 820 21.49 -5.74 -38.57
C ARG A 820 21.95 -4.62 -37.64
N LEU A 821 22.02 -3.38 -38.09
CA LEU A 821 22.47 -2.26 -37.27
C LEU A 821 21.43 -1.95 -36.18
N ILE A 822 21.82 -2.13 -34.92
CA ILE A 822 21.02 -1.80 -33.72
C ILE A 822 21.31 -0.35 -33.30
N PHE A 823 22.58 0.04 -33.29
CA PHE A 823 23.00 1.38 -32.86
C PHE A 823 24.18 1.89 -33.70
N SER A 824 24.16 3.20 -33.94
CA SER A 824 25.23 3.98 -34.57
C SER A 824 25.27 5.40 -33.96
N PRO A 825 26.43 6.08 -33.97
CA PRO A 825 26.53 7.44 -33.47
C PRO A 825 26.01 8.48 -34.47
N TRP A 826 25.87 8.12 -35.74
CA TRP A 826 25.46 9.02 -36.82
C TRP A 826 23.93 9.04 -36.98
N THR A 827 23.35 10.24 -37.09
CA THR A 827 21.91 10.50 -37.13
C THR A 827 21.26 10.07 -38.45
N ASP A 828 22.01 9.99 -39.54
CA ASP A 828 21.56 9.57 -40.87
C ASP A 828 21.89 8.09 -41.21
N LEU A 829 22.51 7.35 -40.28
CA LEU A 829 22.82 5.92 -40.43
C LEU A 829 21.98 5.06 -39.49
N SER A 830 21.02 4.30 -40.02
CA SER A 830 20.16 3.39 -39.28
C SER A 830 19.85 2.14 -40.10
N ASN A 831 19.17 1.15 -39.51
CA ASN A 831 18.68 -0.02 -40.23
C ASN A 831 17.59 0.26 -41.28
N ARG A 832 17.15 1.53 -41.42
CA ARG A 832 16.21 1.99 -42.44
C ARG A 832 16.86 2.94 -43.45
N SER A 833 18.16 3.20 -43.36
CA SER A 833 18.85 4.10 -44.27
C SER A 833 18.92 3.48 -45.67
N THR A 834 18.15 4.02 -46.62
CA THR A 834 17.88 3.40 -47.93
C THR A 834 19.06 3.36 -48.91
N HIS A 835 20.25 3.80 -48.52
CA HIS A 835 21.42 3.89 -49.41
C HIS A 835 22.77 3.61 -48.70
N ALA A 836 22.75 3.06 -47.48
CA ALA A 836 24.00 2.77 -46.76
C ALA A 836 24.58 1.41 -47.22
N ILE A 837 25.80 1.43 -47.75
CA ILE A 837 26.50 0.26 -48.25
C ILE A 837 27.56 -0.15 -47.24
N PHE A 838 27.49 -1.42 -46.79
CA PHE A 838 28.42 -2.03 -45.84
C PHE A 838 29.31 -3.04 -46.56
N LEU A 839 30.63 -2.82 -46.55
CA LEU A 839 31.61 -3.72 -47.18
C LEU A 839 32.75 -4.05 -46.20
N MET A 840 32.74 -5.27 -45.66
CA MET A 840 33.74 -5.73 -44.69
C MET A 840 35.13 -5.94 -45.31
N GLU A 841 35.21 -6.67 -46.42
CA GLU A 841 36.47 -6.98 -47.12
C GLU A 841 36.79 -5.99 -48.24
N GLY A 842 35.90 -5.02 -48.49
CA GLY A 842 35.99 -4.07 -49.59
C GLY A 842 35.50 -4.60 -50.94
N GLU A 843 35.31 -3.69 -51.89
CA GLU A 843 35.23 -4.07 -53.30
C GLU A 843 36.57 -4.72 -53.70
N GLN A 844 36.54 -5.93 -54.27
CA GLN A 844 37.69 -6.56 -54.95
C GLN A 844 38.03 -5.84 -56.27
N MET A 845 37.90 -4.51 -56.32
CA MET A 845 38.21 -3.71 -57.49
C MET A 845 39.72 -3.49 -57.54
N LEU A 846 40.41 -4.43 -58.19
CA LEU A 846 41.69 -4.28 -58.88
C LEU A 846 42.84 -3.73 -58.01
N THR A 847 43.87 -4.55 -57.82
CA THR A 847 45.14 -4.24 -57.12
C THR A 847 45.85 -2.94 -57.54
N GLU A 848 45.38 -2.27 -58.60
CA GLU A 848 45.88 -0.96 -59.05
C GLU A 848 45.29 0.23 -58.26
N TYR A 849 44.10 0.12 -57.65
CA TYR A 849 43.40 1.26 -57.03
C TYR A 849 43.44 1.29 -55.50
N GLY A 850 43.90 0.23 -54.82
CA GLY A 850 43.98 0.14 -53.35
C GLY A 850 42.81 -0.63 -52.71
N THR A 851 42.87 -0.89 -51.40
CA THR A 851 41.91 -1.75 -50.67
C THR A 851 41.29 -1.02 -49.48
N ARG A 852 39.95 -0.91 -49.49
CA ARG A 852 39.14 -0.27 -48.44
C ARG A 852 38.30 -1.35 -47.77
N ARG A 853 38.47 -1.54 -46.47
CA ARG A 853 37.78 -2.54 -45.66
C ARG A 853 36.89 -1.85 -44.64
N TRP A 854 35.97 -2.59 -44.06
CA TRP A 854 35.03 -2.07 -43.06
C TRP A 854 34.38 -0.75 -43.51
N LEU A 855 34.01 -0.69 -44.80
CA LEU A 855 33.50 0.52 -45.44
C LEU A 855 32.00 0.65 -45.16
N ILE A 856 31.58 1.83 -44.72
CA ILE A 856 30.19 2.27 -44.62
C ILE A 856 30.06 3.57 -45.40
N THR A 857 29.33 3.56 -46.51
CA THR A 857 29.28 4.69 -47.46
C THR A 857 27.93 4.80 -48.17
N LYS A 858 27.61 5.96 -48.72
CA LYS A 858 26.37 6.18 -49.50
C LYS A 858 26.45 5.66 -50.94
N GLU A 859 27.65 5.49 -51.49
CA GLU A 859 27.88 5.08 -52.89
C GLU A 859 28.85 3.89 -52.98
N HIS A 860 28.71 3.00 -53.96
CA HIS A 860 29.57 1.80 -54.08
C HIS A 860 31.06 2.16 -54.23
N ILE A 861 31.35 3.28 -54.91
CA ILE A 861 32.71 3.69 -55.25
C ILE A 861 33.02 4.96 -54.46
N PRO A 862 33.81 4.90 -53.36
CA PRO A 862 34.10 6.05 -52.48
C PRO A 862 35.14 7.01 -53.09
N CYS A 863 35.08 7.18 -54.41
CA CYS A 863 36.16 7.65 -55.27
C CYS A 863 35.69 8.73 -56.26
N SER A 864 34.43 9.16 -56.18
CA SER A 864 33.93 10.38 -56.80
C SER A 864 34.24 11.59 -55.89
N GLU A 865 34.39 12.79 -56.45
CA GLU A 865 34.60 14.01 -55.64
C GLU A 865 33.46 14.24 -54.64
N ASP A 866 32.26 13.72 -54.94
CA ASP A 866 31.04 13.83 -54.13
C ASP A 866 30.78 12.61 -53.24
N SER A 867 31.70 11.63 -53.19
CA SER A 867 31.50 10.42 -52.40
C SER A 867 31.48 10.72 -50.90
N GLU A 868 30.40 10.31 -50.23
CA GLU A 868 30.23 10.47 -48.78
C GLU A 868 30.17 9.13 -48.06
N GLY A 869 30.57 9.13 -46.79
CA GLY A 869 30.36 7.99 -45.91
C GLY A 869 30.73 8.24 -44.46
N TRP A 870 30.73 7.14 -43.69
CA TRP A 870 30.78 7.19 -42.23
C TRP A 870 32.02 6.52 -41.66
N LEU A 871 32.43 5.37 -42.21
CA LEU A 871 33.59 4.62 -41.78
C LEU A 871 34.33 4.02 -42.98
N MET A 872 35.66 4.15 -43.00
CA MET A 872 36.53 3.53 -44.01
C MET A 872 37.85 3.12 -43.38
N VAL A 873 38.26 1.86 -43.58
CA VAL A 873 39.61 1.41 -43.24
C VAL A 873 40.44 1.24 -44.51
N ILE A 874 41.48 2.05 -44.67
CA ILE A 874 42.40 1.98 -45.80
C ILE A 874 43.55 1.03 -45.47
N THR A 875 43.63 -0.11 -46.17
CA THR A 875 44.69 -1.12 -45.96
C THR A 875 45.75 -1.12 -47.06
N ASP A 876 45.38 -0.68 -48.27
CA ASP A 876 46.31 -0.42 -49.37
C ASP A 876 45.92 0.90 -50.06
N PRO A 877 46.82 1.90 -50.11
CA PRO A 877 46.54 3.16 -50.81
C PRO A 877 46.48 3.04 -52.34
N GLY A 878 46.93 1.93 -52.94
CA GLY A 878 46.90 1.72 -54.39
C GLY A 878 48.06 2.37 -55.17
N ARG A 879 48.14 2.09 -56.49
CA ARG A 879 49.23 2.54 -57.39
C ARG A 879 48.80 3.49 -58.52
N ARG A 880 47.50 3.57 -58.86
CA ARG A 880 46.93 4.48 -59.89
C ARG A 880 45.78 5.33 -59.34
N SER A 881 45.61 6.52 -59.92
CA SER A 881 44.64 7.55 -59.51
C SER A 881 43.48 7.68 -60.50
N PRO A 882 42.24 7.52 -60.01
CA PRO A 882 41.14 8.40 -60.39
C PRO A 882 40.73 9.33 -59.24
N CYS A 883 41.12 9.04 -58.00
CA CYS A 883 40.62 9.68 -56.78
C CYS A 883 41.81 10.15 -55.93
N ASP A 884 41.84 11.42 -55.54
CA ASP A 884 42.93 12.03 -54.74
C ASP A 884 42.96 11.57 -53.26
N LEU A 885 42.30 10.44 -52.96
CA LEU A 885 42.35 9.74 -51.68
C LEU A 885 43.61 8.86 -51.56
N ARG A 886 44.79 9.37 -51.92
CA ARG A 886 46.09 8.80 -51.53
C ARG A 886 46.37 9.04 -50.05
N LYS A 887 45.38 8.73 -49.20
CA LYS A 887 45.53 8.78 -47.76
C LYS A 887 46.39 7.58 -47.34
N PRO A 888 47.33 7.77 -46.40
CA PRO A 888 48.08 6.65 -45.85
C PRO A 888 47.11 5.65 -45.22
N ARG A 889 47.58 4.43 -44.98
CA ARG A 889 46.80 3.44 -44.23
C ARG A 889 46.27 4.07 -42.96
N SER A 890 44.96 4.13 -42.86
CA SER A 890 44.22 4.91 -41.87
C SER A 890 42.89 4.25 -41.58
N ILE A 891 42.46 4.31 -40.32
CA ILE A 891 41.07 4.12 -39.92
C ILE A 891 40.44 5.51 -39.94
N LEU A 892 39.56 5.78 -40.91
CA LEU A 892 38.90 7.07 -41.08
C LEU A 892 37.42 6.95 -40.73
N TYR A 893 36.90 7.93 -40.01
CA TYR A 893 35.48 8.02 -39.72
C TYR A 893 34.99 9.47 -39.78
N SER A 894 33.69 9.64 -40.01
CA SER A 894 33.04 10.95 -39.94
C SER A 894 33.10 11.49 -38.52
N ASN A 895 33.69 12.69 -38.37
CA ASN A 895 33.76 13.43 -37.11
C ASN A 895 32.52 14.30 -36.87
N THR A 896 31.52 14.21 -37.75
CA THR A 896 30.23 14.87 -37.57
C THR A 896 29.16 13.83 -37.28
N THR A 897 27.92 14.29 -37.21
CA THR A 897 26.77 13.45 -36.89
C THR A 897 26.18 12.79 -38.12
N THR A 898 26.69 13.09 -39.32
CA THR A 898 26.19 12.55 -40.60
C THR A 898 27.33 11.96 -41.44
N ALA A 899 27.00 11.39 -42.60
CA ALA A 899 28.03 11.05 -43.59
C ALA A 899 28.82 12.30 -44.00
N GLU A 900 30.12 12.15 -44.19
CA GLU A 900 31.02 13.22 -44.63
C GLU A 900 31.67 12.88 -45.95
N ASN A 901 32.00 13.91 -46.73
CA ASN A 901 32.72 13.75 -47.98
C ASN A 901 34.12 13.16 -47.72
N TRP A 902 34.48 12.09 -48.42
CA TRP A 902 35.75 11.40 -48.18
C TRP A 902 36.99 12.27 -48.44
N SER A 903 36.88 13.24 -49.35
CA SER A 903 37.97 14.08 -49.84
C SER A 903 38.05 15.43 -49.11
N SER A 904 36.90 16.07 -48.89
CA SER A 904 36.82 17.45 -48.36
C SER A 904 36.10 17.57 -47.01
N GLY A 905 35.46 16.50 -46.53
CA GLY A 905 34.66 16.50 -45.32
C GLY A 905 35.48 16.45 -44.02
N SER A 906 34.77 16.63 -42.91
CA SER A 906 35.35 16.59 -41.56
C SER A 906 35.56 15.16 -41.09
N LEU A 907 36.73 14.60 -41.41
CA LEU A 907 37.10 13.23 -41.07
C LEU A 907 38.17 13.19 -39.98
N GLU A 908 38.06 12.20 -39.10
CA GLU A 908 39.04 11.94 -38.05
C GLU A 908 39.70 10.56 -38.24
N ARG A 909 40.91 10.40 -37.69
CA ARG A 909 41.71 9.18 -37.76
C ARG A 909 41.74 8.48 -36.41
N GLY A 910 41.33 7.21 -36.37
CA GLY A 910 41.41 6.35 -35.19
C GLY A 910 42.77 5.66 -35.05
N ASP A 911 43.17 5.36 -33.82
CA ASP A 911 44.41 4.64 -33.48
C ASP A 911 44.27 3.13 -33.68
N PHE A 912 43.12 2.57 -33.31
CA PHE A 912 42.79 1.17 -33.53
C PHE A 912 41.27 0.95 -33.55
N MET A 913 40.88 -0.14 -34.18
CA MET A 913 39.50 -0.65 -34.20
C MET A 913 39.44 -1.95 -33.42
N ALA A 914 38.43 -2.10 -32.57
CA ALA A 914 38.17 -3.30 -31.80
C ALA A 914 36.77 -3.85 -32.11
N ILE A 915 36.64 -5.17 -32.11
CA ILE A 915 35.36 -5.87 -32.27
C ILE A 915 35.17 -6.80 -31.08
N PHE A 916 33.99 -6.67 -30.49
CA PHE A 916 33.54 -7.43 -29.35
C PHE A 916 32.29 -8.23 -29.69
N VAL A 917 32.11 -9.34 -29.00
CA VAL A 917 30.89 -10.16 -29.11
C VAL A 917 30.28 -10.33 -27.73
N SER A 918 28.95 -10.33 -27.68
CA SER A 918 28.18 -10.67 -26.49
C SER A 918 27.40 -11.96 -26.75
N SER A 919 27.45 -12.91 -25.80
CA SER A 919 26.74 -14.20 -25.88
C SER A 919 25.46 -14.15 -25.03
N SER A 920 24.37 -14.81 -25.46
CA SER A 920 23.15 -14.80 -24.65
C SER A 920 23.34 -15.59 -23.35
N SER A 921 22.77 -15.07 -22.26
CA SER A 921 22.79 -15.67 -20.92
C SER A 921 21.72 -16.76 -20.73
N ASP A 922 21.00 -17.19 -21.78
CA ASP A 922 19.91 -18.15 -21.68
C ASP A 922 20.43 -19.59 -21.45
N PRO A 923 20.22 -20.19 -20.26
CA PRO A 923 20.66 -21.55 -19.95
C PRO A 923 19.98 -22.60 -20.84
N ARG A 924 18.81 -22.30 -21.42
CA ARG A 924 18.01 -23.27 -22.20
C ARG A 924 18.58 -23.53 -23.59
N ARG A 925 19.45 -22.67 -24.11
CA ARG A 925 20.10 -22.86 -25.42
C ARG A 925 21.47 -23.54 -25.34
N GLN A 926 22.05 -23.75 -24.15
CA GLN A 926 23.35 -24.43 -24.00
C GLN A 926 23.29 -25.96 -24.15
N CYS A 927 22.11 -26.58 -24.14
CA CYS A 927 21.96 -28.03 -24.31
C CYS A 927 21.34 -28.41 -25.66
N ARG A 928 22.12 -28.27 -26.74
CA ARG A 928 21.97 -29.13 -27.94
C ARG A 928 23.36 -29.53 -28.43
N CYS A 929 24.00 -30.44 -27.69
CA CYS A 929 25.02 -31.30 -28.29
C CYS A 929 24.28 -32.41 -29.05
N GLY A 930 24.61 -32.56 -30.33
CA GLY A 930 23.92 -33.46 -31.25
C GLY A 930 24.04 -34.92 -30.84
N GLU A 931 22.90 -35.61 -30.84
CA GLU A 931 22.85 -37.01 -31.24
C GLU A 931 22.89 -37.05 -32.77
N ASN A 932 24.05 -37.41 -33.31
CA ASN A 932 24.22 -38.29 -34.48
C ASN A 932 25.70 -38.66 -34.60
#